data_AF-A0A2H5QM53-F1
#
_entry.id   AF-A0A2H5QM53-F1
#
_cell.length_a   1.000
_cell.length_b   1.000
_cell.length_c   1.000
_cell.angle_alpha   90.00
_cell.angle_beta   90.00
_cell.angle_gamma   90.00
#
_symmetry.space_group_name_H-M   'P 1'
#
loop_
_entity.id
_entity.type
_entity.pdbx_description
1 polymer ?
#
loop_
_entity_poly.entity_id
_entity_poly.type
_entity_poly.pdbx_seq_one_letter_code
_entity_poly.pdbx_strand_id
1 'polypeptide(L)'
;MLNLSGNSFNNTILSSLTHLSSLRSLNLNGNSLEGSIDVKEFDSLRDLEELDIGDNKIDKFVVSKGLSKLMSLGLSGIKLNRSILSSLSSLIELHISDTGFKGTFDAREFDSFNNLEVLDMSFNEIDNLVVPQGYKGLRKLKSLYLSGVEITDGSKLLQSMGSFPSLNTLYLLFNNFTDIATTAQELHSFTNLEYLSLDFSSLHISLLQSIASIFPSLKNLSMSGCEVNGLVRGQGFPHFKSLEHLDMSSTRIALNTSFLQIIGESMPSLKYLSLSNSTRGTNSSRILDQGLCSLMHLQELYMADNDLRGSLPWCLANMTSLRILYVSYNQLTGSISSSPLVHLTSIEKLYLSNNHFRIPISLEPLFNHSRLKIFYADNNELNAEITQSHSLTAPNFQLSRLSLSSSYGDGFIFPKFLYHQHDLEYADLSHIKMNGEFPTWLLENNTKLRQLSLVNDSLAGPFRLPIHSHKRLGMLDISNNNFRGHIPLEIGDILPSLHVFNISMNALDGSIPSSFGNMNFLRILDLSNNQLTGEIPEHLAVGCVNLESLVLSNNSLKGHMFSRNFNLANLMSLQLEGNHFIGEISQSLSKCSSLEGLFLNNNNLSGKIPRWLGDLTRLQYIIMPNNHLEGPIPVEFCQLDLL
;
A
#
# COMPACT_ATOMS: atom_id res chain seq x y z
N MET A 1 20.66 17.68 6.71
CA MET A 1 19.96 17.08 5.55
C MET A 1 18.85 18.03 5.15
N LEU A 2 18.75 18.34 3.87
CA LEU A 2 17.70 19.17 3.28
C LEU A 2 17.15 18.42 2.07
N ASN A 3 15.88 18.01 2.13
CA ASN A 3 15.21 17.32 1.03
C ASN A 3 14.12 18.23 0.45
N LEU A 4 14.29 18.58 -0.82
CA LEU A 4 13.42 19.43 -1.62
C LEU A 4 12.95 18.69 -2.90
N SER A 5 13.06 17.37 -2.94
CA SER A 5 12.73 16.60 -4.14
C SER A 5 11.25 16.66 -4.50
N GLY A 6 10.92 16.47 -5.78
CA GLY A 6 9.54 16.43 -6.27
C GLY A 6 8.79 17.76 -6.17
N ASN A 7 9.49 18.88 -6.30
CA ASN A 7 8.93 20.22 -6.24
C ASN A 7 9.10 20.94 -7.61
N SER A 8 8.98 22.27 -7.64
CA SER A 8 9.14 23.08 -8.84
C SER A 8 10.22 24.16 -8.69
N PHE A 9 11.25 23.90 -7.88
CA PHE A 9 12.37 24.83 -7.71
C PHE A 9 13.17 24.96 -9.01
N ASN A 10 13.48 26.18 -9.40
CA ASN A 10 14.37 26.50 -10.53
C ASN A 10 15.76 26.93 -10.02
N ASN A 11 16.67 27.27 -10.93
CA ASN A 11 18.09 27.58 -10.62
C ASN A 11 18.29 28.65 -9.53
N THR A 12 17.31 29.53 -9.27
CA THR A 12 17.41 30.54 -8.21
C THR A 12 17.60 29.94 -6.82
N ILE A 13 17.17 28.70 -6.60
CA ILE A 13 17.33 28.01 -5.31
C ILE A 13 18.80 27.86 -4.92
N LEU A 14 19.70 27.64 -5.89
CA LEU A 14 21.12 27.41 -5.64
C LEU A 14 21.78 28.60 -4.94
N SER A 15 21.40 29.83 -5.33
CA SER A 15 21.87 31.05 -4.69
C SER A 15 21.45 31.14 -3.21
N SER A 16 20.27 30.63 -2.86
CA SER A 16 19.74 30.64 -1.50
C SER A 16 20.44 29.63 -0.59
N LEU A 17 21.02 28.57 -1.17
CA LEU A 17 21.74 27.53 -0.44
C LEU A 17 23.13 27.99 0.02
N THR A 18 23.64 29.11 -0.50
CA THR A 18 25.03 29.55 -0.26
C THR A 18 25.38 29.85 1.21
N HIS A 19 24.37 30.05 2.06
CA HIS A 19 24.56 30.31 3.50
C HIS A 19 24.53 29.03 4.36
N LEU A 20 24.27 27.86 3.77
CA LEU A 20 24.09 26.59 4.49
C LEU A 20 25.38 25.76 4.56
N SER A 21 26.48 26.35 5.02
CA SER A 21 27.81 25.72 4.96
C SER A 21 27.95 24.40 5.73
N SER A 22 27.09 24.15 6.73
CA SER A 22 27.05 22.91 7.53
C SER A 22 26.16 21.82 6.95
N LEU A 23 25.58 22.03 5.76
CA LEU A 23 24.70 21.07 5.11
C LEU A 23 25.50 19.86 4.62
N ARG A 24 25.08 18.67 5.06
CA ARG A 24 25.73 17.39 4.71
C ARG A 24 25.03 16.61 3.59
N SER A 25 23.72 16.79 3.44
CA SER A 25 22.93 16.04 2.46
C SER A 25 21.89 16.98 1.86
N LEU A 26 21.84 17.02 0.53
CA LEU A 26 20.96 17.87 -0.27
C LEU A 26 20.29 17.03 -1.36
N ASN A 27 18.96 16.97 -1.34
CA ASN A 27 18.17 16.33 -2.40
C ASN A 27 17.31 17.38 -3.12
N LEU A 28 17.58 17.58 -4.41
CA LEU A 28 16.89 18.44 -5.35
C LEU A 28 16.31 17.64 -6.54
N ASN A 29 16.25 16.30 -6.43
CA ASN A 29 15.73 15.42 -7.48
C ASN A 29 14.31 15.82 -7.91
N GLY A 30 13.98 15.71 -9.20
CA GLY A 30 12.61 15.91 -9.66
C GLY A 30 12.10 17.34 -9.48
N ASN A 31 12.92 18.33 -9.86
CA ASN A 31 12.59 19.75 -9.80
C ASN A 31 12.60 20.39 -11.21
N SER A 32 12.75 21.71 -11.30
CA SER A 32 12.82 22.48 -12.55
C SER A 32 14.16 23.19 -12.72
N LEU A 33 15.26 22.61 -12.21
CA LEU A 33 16.60 23.08 -12.52
C LEU A 33 16.89 22.85 -14.00
N GLU A 34 17.53 23.80 -14.68
CA GLU A 34 17.73 23.74 -16.13
C GLU A 34 19.07 24.29 -16.61
N GLY A 35 19.47 23.89 -17.82
CA GLY A 35 20.68 24.37 -18.48
C GLY A 35 21.97 23.71 -17.96
N SER A 36 23.05 24.49 -17.85
CA SER A 36 24.35 23.97 -17.39
C SER A 36 24.56 24.27 -15.91
N ILE A 37 24.87 23.24 -15.12
CA ILE A 37 25.19 23.37 -13.69
C ILE A 37 26.65 22.96 -13.47
N ASP A 38 27.43 23.83 -12.82
CA ASP A 38 28.80 23.55 -12.39
C ASP A 38 28.82 23.23 -10.89
N VAL A 39 29.62 22.24 -10.49
CA VAL A 39 29.89 21.93 -9.08
C VAL A 39 30.27 23.18 -8.26
N LYS A 40 30.86 24.22 -8.86
CA LYS A 40 31.17 25.48 -8.16
C LYS A 40 29.97 26.16 -7.54
N GLU A 41 28.78 25.95 -8.08
CA GLU A 41 27.54 26.49 -7.52
C GLU A 41 27.26 25.95 -6.11
N PHE A 42 27.90 24.84 -5.75
CA PHE A 42 27.83 24.22 -4.43
C PHE A 42 29.10 24.44 -3.57
N ASP A 43 30.09 25.22 -4.01
CA ASP A 43 31.38 25.39 -3.30
C ASP A 43 31.23 25.94 -1.87
N SER A 44 30.15 26.68 -1.59
CA SER A 44 29.80 27.15 -0.25
C SER A 44 29.42 26.02 0.71
N LEU A 45 28.95 24.88 0.18
CA LEU A 45 28.52 23.69 0.92
C LEU A 45 29.73 22.77 1.22
N ARG A 46 30.69 23.29 1.98
CA ARG A 46 31.99 22.63 2.22
C ARG A 46 31.89 21.29 2.94
N ASP A 47 30.80 21.06 3.66
CA ASP A 47 30.53 19.85 4.42
C ASP A 47 29.59 18.87 3.70
N LEU A 48 29.26 19.12 2.42
CA LEU A 48 28.35 18.28 1.65
C LEU A 48 28.96 16.90 1.38
N GLU A 49 28.25 15.87 1.81
CA GLU A 49 28.59 14.45 1.71
C GLU A 49 27.67 13.75 0.68
N GLU A 50 26.43 14.22 0.52
CA GLU A 50 25.44 13.66 -0.41
C GLU A 50 24.78 14.77 -1.24
N LEU A 51 24.69 14.56 -2.55
CA LEU A 51 24.01 15.45 -3.49
C LEU A 51 23.19 14.65 -4.48
N ASP A 52 21.89 14.89 -4.55
CA ASP A 52 21.03 14.38 -5.61
C ASP A 52 20.37 15.54 -6.35
N ILE A 53 20.65 15.66 -7.65
CA ILE A 53 20.07 16.67 -8.54
C ILE A 53 19.42 16.04 -9.77
N GLY A 54 19.19 14.72 -9.73
CA GLY A 54 18.61 13.98 -10.85
C GLY A 54 17.21 14.44 -11.24
N ASP A 55 16.70 13.93 -12.36
CA ASP A 55 15.34 14.15 -12.87
C ASP A 55 14.97 15.65 -12.97
N ASN A 56 15.95 16.46 -13.37
CA ASN A 56 15.81 17.88 -13.68
C ASN A 56 16.03 18.12 -15.19
N LYS A 57 15.88 19.36 -15.66
CA LYS A 57 16.09 19.75 -17.07
C LYS A 57 17.54 20.18 -17.35
N ILE A 58 18.50 19.53 -16.68
CA ILE A 58 19.93 19.89 -16.76
C ILE A 58 20.53 19.28 -18.02
N ASP A 59 21.03 20.12 -18.92
CA ASP A 59 21.62 19.71 -20.19
C ASP A 59 23.11 19.34 -20.05
N LYS A 60 23.78 19.91 -19.04
CA LYS A 60 25.22 19.76 -18.84
C LYS A 60 25.58 19.87 -17.37
N PHE A 61 26.13 18.80 -16.81
CA PHE A 61 26.77 18.82 -15.51
C PHE A 61 28.28 18.97 -15.66
N VAL A 62 28.87 19.94 -14.96
CA VAL A 62 30.32 20.22 -15.02
C VAL A 62 30.93 19.97 -13.65
N VAL A 63 31.88 19.04 -13.59
CA VAL A 63 32.67 18.80 -12.38
C VAL A 63 33.94 19.65 -12.44
N SER A 64 34.02 20.62 -11.53
CA SER A 64 35.23 21.39 -11.25
C SER A 64 35.84 20.91 -9.92
N LYS A 65 37.06 21.36 -9.56
CA LYS A 65 37.68 21.05 -8.26
C LYS A 65 36.89 21.71 -7.12
N GLY A 66 35.81 21.07 -6.68
CA GLY A 66 34.91 21.48 -5.59
C GLY A 66 34.23 20.24 -5.00
N LEU A 67 33.82 20.31 -3.73
CA LEU A 67 33.18 19.22 -2.94
C LEU A 67 34.07 18.00 -2.61
N SER A 68 35.20 18.21 -1.93
CA SER A 68 36.14 17.14 -1.54
C SER A 68 35.58 16.09 -0.57
N LYS A 69 34.43 16.35 0.08
CA LYS A 69 33.77 15.44 1.02
C LYS A 69 32.63 14.64 0.41
N LEU A 70 32.30 14.89 -0.86
CA LEU A 70 31.19 14.24 -1.52
C LEU A 70 31.46 12.72 -1.62
N MET A 71 30.51 11.95 -1.12
CA MET A 71 30.52 10.49 -1.07
C MET A 71 29.40 9.88 -1.91
N SER A 72 28.24 10.52 -1.98
CA SER A 72 27.09 10.06 -2.79
C SER A 72 26.67 11.14 -3.78
N LEU A 73 26.45 10.74 -5.03
CA LEU A 73 26.04 11.64 -6.11
C LEU A 73 24.94 11.03 -6.97
N GLY A 74 23.79 11.70 -7.02
CA GLY A 74 22.66 11.40 -7.90
C GLY A 74 22.56 12.37 -9.07
N LEU A 75 22.64 11.83 -10.29
CA LEU A 75 22.58 12.54 -11.56
C LEU A 75 21.59 11.89 -12.54
N SER A 76 20.67 11.07 -12.04
CA SER A 76 19.73 10.34 -12.91
C SER A 76 18.97 11.29 -13.85
N GLY A 77 18.70 10.89 -15.09
CA GLY A 77 18.01 11.73 -16.08
C GLY A 77 18.85 12.89 -16.66
N ILE A 78 20.08 13.10 -16.20
CA ILE A 78 20.97 14.17 -16.69
C ILE A 78 21.92 13.59 -17.74
N LYS A 79 21.96 14.18 -18.93
CA LYS A 79 22.90 13.72 -19.98
C LYS A 79 24.36 13.95 -19.56
N LEU A 80 25.14 12.88 -19.46
CA LEU A 80 26.54 12.95 -19.03
C LEU A 80 27.52 12.70 -20.17
N ASN A 81 28.69 13.34 -20.07
CA ASN A 81 29.84 13.02 -20.90
C ASN A 81 30.78 12.08 -20.13
N ARG A 82 31.15 10.93 -20.72
CA ARG A 82 32.02 9.91 -20.13
C ARG A 82 33.35 10.47 -19.56
N SER A 83 33.87 11.58 -20.11
CA SER A 83 35.10 12.20 -19.59
C SER A 83 34.99 12.66 -18.13
N ILE A 84 33.77 12.90 -17.63
CA ILE A 84 33.50 13.42 -16.29
C ILE A 84 33.80 12.39 -15.19
N LEU A 85 33.73 11.10 -15.52
CA LEU A 85 33.87 9.99 -14.56
C LEU A 85 35.19 10.04 -13.79
N SER A 86 36.28 10.39 -14.47
CA SER A 86 37.60 10.56 -13.85
C SER A 86 37.63 11.61 -12.73
N SER A 87 36.74 12.62 -12.79
CA SER A 87 36.65 13.68 -11.80
C SER A 87 35.78 13.32 -10.59
N LEU A 88 35.06 12.19 -10.67
CA LEU A 88 34.15 11.70 -9.63
C LEU A 88 34.75 10.54 -8.82
N SER A 89 36.04 10.27 -8.97
CA SER A 89 36.74 9.08 -8.48
C SER A 89 36.70 8.81 -6.96
N SER A 90 36.33 9.82 -6.15
CA SER A 90 36.29 9.73 -4.68
C SER A 90 34.99 9.13 -4.13
N LEU A 91 33.95 9.02 -4.95
CA LEU A 91 32.61 8.62 -4.52
C LEU A 91 32.56 7.18 -3.99
N ILE A 92 31.61 6.99 -3.07
CA ILE A 92 31.17 5.71 -2.51
C ILE A 92 29.90 5.24 -3.25
N GLU A 93 29.01 6.17 -3.60
CA GLU A 93 27.76 5.88 -4.30
C GLU A 93 27.61 6.81 -5.50
N LEU A 94 27.17 6.24 -6.63
CA LEU A 94 26.95 6.98 -7.86
C LEU A 94 25.67 6.47 -8.54
N HIS A 95 24.70 7.36 -8.72
CA HIS A 95 23.46 7.10 -9.43
C HIS A 95 23.44 7.90 -10.72
N ILE A 96 23.58 7.19 -11.84
CA ILE A 96 23.64 7.74 -13.21
C ILE A 96 22.66 7.00 -14.12
N SER A 97 21.48 6.72 -13.59
CA SER A 97 20.39 6.10 -14.36
C SER A 97 19.86 7.06 -15.43
N ASP A 98 19.56 6.57 -16.64
CA ASP A 98 19.07 7.41 -17.75
C ASP A 98 19.94 8.66 -18.01
N THR A 99 21.25 8.48 -18.09
CA THR A 99 22.22 9.57 -18.31
C THR A 99 22.76 9.63 -19.74
N GLY A 100 22.14 8.87 -20.65
CA GLY A 100 22.52 8.79 -22.06
C GLY A 100 23.79 7.96 -22.33
N PHE A 101 24.20 7.09 -21.41
CA PHE A 101 25.21 6.08 -21.71
C PHE A 101 24.64 5.12 -22.74
N LYS A 102 25.35 4.96 -23.86
CA LYS A 102 24.93 4.09 -24.96
C LYS A 102 26.02 3.15 -25.46
N GLY A 103 25.60 2.02 -26.00
CA GLY A 103 26.48 0.99 -26.57
C GLY A 103 27.21 0.20 -25.50
N THR A 104 28.46 -0.17 -25.77
CA THR A 104 29.25 -0.97 -24.83
C THR A 104 29.65 -0.18 -23.58
N PHE A 105 29.40 -0.78 -22.42
CA PHE A 105 29.96 -0.38 -21.14
C PHE A 105 31.23 -1.17 -20.85
N ASP A 106 32.37 -0.48 -20.80
CA ASP A 106 33.66 -1.05 -20.40
C ASP A 106 33.97 -0.66 -18.96
N ALA A 107 34.11 -1.63 -18.07
CA ALA A 107 34.34 -1.35 -16.66
C ALA A 107 35.60 -0.52 -16.40
N ARG A 108 36.59 -0.55 -17.31
CA ARG A 108 37.82 0.26 -17.21
C ARG A 108 37.56 1.76 -17.21
N GLU A 109 36.41 2.21 -17.70
CA GLU A 109 35.99 3.61 -17.60
C GLU A 109 35.83 4.08 -16.15
N PHE A 110 35.68 3.13 -15.22
CA PHE A 110 35.52 3.36 -13.80
C PHE A 110 36.76 2.96 -12.98
N ASP A 111 37.92 2.70 -13.61
CA ASP A 111 39.16 2.33 -12.92
C ASP A 111 39.62 3.38 -11.89
N SER A 112 39.23 4.65 -12.06
CA SER A 112 39.52 5.71 -11.11
C SER A 112 38.77 5.56 -9.78
N PHE A 113 37.62 4.86 -9.77
CA PHE A 113 36.76 4.72 -8.60
C PHE A 113 37.29 3.65 -7.62
N ASN A 114 38.09 4.10 -6.66
CA ASN A 114 38.74 3.22 -5.68
C ASN A 114 37.86 2.89 -4.47
N ASN A 115 36.81 3.68 -4.23
CA ASN A 115 35.95 3.59 -3.05
C ASN A 115 34.49 3.26 -3.36
N LEU A 116 34.12 3.17 -4.63
CA LEU A 116 32.73 2.98 -5.04
C LEU A 116 32.19 1.63 -4.55
N GLU A 117 31.11 1.68 -3.79
CA GLU A 117 30.38 0.56 -3.23
C GLU A 117 29.01 0.36 -3.92
N VAL A 118 28.39 1.44 -4.39
CA VAL A 118 27.10 1.41 -5.10
C VAL A 118 27.22 2.12 -6.44
N LEU A 119 26.77 1.45 -7.49
CA LEU A 119 26.69 2.03 -8.83
C LEU A 119 25.32 1.71 -9.43
N ASP A 120 24.58 2.75 -9.83
CA ASP A 120 23.34 2.61 -10.57
C ASP A 120 23.48 3.22 -11.96
N MET A 121 23.30 2.38 -12.98
CA MET A 121 23.32 2.75 -14.39
C MET A 121 22.08 2.26 -15.11
N SER A 122 20.99 2.06 -14.38
CA SER A 122 19.71 1.59 -14.93
C SER A 122 19.19 2.52 -16.02
N PHE A 123 18.37 2.02 -16.93
CA PHE A 123 17.68 2.78 -17.98
C PHE A 123 18.63 3.55 -18.92
N ASN A 124 19.89 3.12 -19.03
CA ASN A 124 20.79 3.57 -20.08
C ASN A 124 20.73 2.60 -21.28
N GLU A 125 21.07 3.09 -22.48
CA GLU A 125 21.09 2.35 -23.75
C GLU A 125 22.34 1.43 -23.86
N ILE A 126 22.66 0.70 -22.78
CA ILE A 126 23.82 -0.19 -22.70
C ILE A 126 23.46 -1.53 -23.34
N ASP A 127 24.10 -1.88 -24.46
CA ASP A 127 23.83 -3.11 -25.23
C ASP A 127 24.82 -4.26 -24.93
N ASN A 128 25.95 -3.93 -24.29
CA ASN A 128 27.02 -4.88 -24.01
C ASN A 128 27.83 -4.45 -22.79
N LEU A 129 28.32 -5.43 -22.04
CA LEU A 129 29.16 -5.24 -20.87
C LEU A 129 30.50 -5.93 -21.08
N VAL A 130 31.59 -5.19 -20.89
CA VAL A 130 32.96 -5.70 -20.96
C VAL A 130 33.65 -5.50 -19.62
N VAL A 131 33.97 -6.62 -18.97
CA VAL A 131 34.85 -6.64 -17.79
C VAL A 131 36.05 -7.54 -18.09
N PRO A 132 37.28 -7.00 -18.13
CA PRO A 132 38.48 -7.79 -18.44
C PRO A 132 38.69 -8.96 -17.48
N GLN A 133 39.22 -10.09 -17.96
CA GLN A 133 39.65 -11.17 -17.06
C GLN A 133 40.70 -10.65 -16.07
N GLY A 134 40.52 -10.97 -14.78
CA GLY A 134 41.41 -10.50 -13.72
C GLY A 134 41.31 -9.00 -13.43
N TYR A 135 40.18 -8.38 -13.77
CA TYR A 135 39.89 -6.98 -13.47
C TYR A 135 40.11 -6.65 -11.98
N LYS A 136 40.81 -5.55 -11.71
CA LYS A 136 41.16 -5.09 -10.35
C LYS A 136 40.51 -3.77 -9.95
N GLY A 137 39.81 -3.11 -10.89
CA GLY A 137 39.02 -1.91 -10.63
C GLY A 137 37.73 -2.25 -9.88
N LEU A 138 37.05 -1.23 -9.34
CA LEU A 138 35.78 -1.37 -8.62
C LEU A 138 35.80 -2.44 -7.50
N ARG A 139 36.95 -2.63 -6.85
CA ARG A 139 37.17 -3.69 -5.85
C ARG A 139 36.28 -3.63 -4.61
N LYS A 140 35.63 -2.49 -4.35
CA LYS A 140 34.70 -2.29 -3.22
C LYS A 140 33.23 -2.32 -3.64
N LEU A 141 32.93 -2.47 -4.93
CA LEU A 141 31.57 -2.45 -5.44
C LEU A 141 30.80 -3.63 -4.85
N LYS A 142 29.75 -3.32 -4.07
CA LYS A 142 28.86 -4.27 -3.38
C LYS A 142 27.54 -4.41 -4.12
N SER A 143 27.01 -3.29 -4.60
CA SER A 143 25.70 -3.22 -5.27
C SER A 143 25.80 -2.60 -6.65
N LEU A 144 25.20 -3.26 -7.63
CA LEU A 144 25.14 -2.78 -9.00
C LEU A 144 23.71 -2.86 -9.52
N TYR A 145 23.25 -1.76 -10.10
CA TYR A 145 21.94 -1.65 -10.72
C TYR A 145 22.10 -1.45 -12.22
N LEU A 146 21.57 -2.39 -12.97
CA LEU A 146 21.56 -2.44 -14.43
C LEU A 146 20.14 -2.80 -14.89
N SER A 147 19.13 -2.15 -14.32
CA SER A 147 17.73 -2.40 -14.70
C SER A 147 17.39 -1.68 -16.00
N GLY A 148 16.59 -2.27 -16.88
CA GLY A 148 16.14 -1.63 -18.12
C GLY A 148 17.27 -1.25 -19.07
N VAL A 149 18.35 -2.04 -19.14
CA VAL A 149 19.41 -1.88 -20.13
C VAL A 149 19.11 -2.71 -21.38
N GLU A 150 19.75 -2.40 -22.50
CA GLU A 150 19.51 -3.07 -23.79
C GLU A 150 20.31 -4.38 -23.97
N ILE A 151 20.85 -4.94 -22.89
CA ILE A 151 21.64 -6.17 -22.94
C ILE A 151 20.70 -7.37 -23.15
N THR A 152 20.70 -7.90 -24.37
CA THR A 152 19.85 -9.06 -24.72
C THR A 152 20.52 -10.41 -24.46
N ASP A 153 21.85 -10.46 -24.58
CA ASP A 153 22.66 -11.66 -24.31
C ASP A 153 22.99 -11.76 -22.81
N GLY A 154 22.08 -12.36 -22.06
CA GLY A 154 22.23 -12.53 -20.61
C GLY A 154 23.50 -13.29 -20.22
N SER A 155 24.03 -14.16 -21.10
CA SER A 155 25.23 -14.95 -20.78
C SER A 155 26.47 -14.07 -20.63
N LYS A 156 26.67 -13.09 -21.52
CA LYS A 156 27.79 -12.14 -21.47
C LYS A 156 27.72 -11.19 -20.28
N LEU A 157 26.51 -10.71 -19.98
CA LEU A 157 26.25 -9.89 -18.81
C LEU A 157 26.68 -10.64 -17.55
N LEU A 158 26.19 -11.87 -17.40
CA LEU A 158 26.49 -12.70 -16.25
C LEU A 158 27.99 -12.96 -16.19
N GLN A 159 28.65 -13.50 -17.23
CA GLN A 159 30.12 -13.71 -17.26
C GLN A 159 30.92 -12.51 -16.74
N SER A 160 30.56 -11.32 -17.21
CA SER A 160 31.26 -10.08 -16.86
C SER A 160 31.05 -9.68 -15.39
N MET A 161 29.88 -9.94 -14.81
CA MET A 161 29.61 -9.67 -13.39
C MET A 161 30.57 -10.42 -12.46
N GLY A 162 31.15 -11.55 -12.90
CA GLY A 162 31.92 -12.47 -12.04
C GLY A 162 33.32 -11.98 -11.77
N SER A 163 33.71 -10.95 -12.51
CA SER A 163 34.98 -10.27 -12.38
C SER A 163 34.94 -9.19 -11.30
N PHE A 164 33.77 -8.88 -10.70
CA PHE A 164 33.68 -7.96 -9.56
C PHE A 164 33.91 -8.69 -8.23
N PRO A 165 35.01 -8.43 -7.51
CA PRO A 165 35.42 -9.27 -6.38
C PRO A 165 34.57 -9.10 -5.11
N SER A 166 33.85 -7.99 -4.95
CA SER A 166 33.03 -7.70 -3.75
C SER A 166 31.54 -7.60 -4.01
N LEU A 167 31.10 -7.82 -5.26
CA LEU A 167 29.71 -7.66 -5.63
C LEU A 167 28.88 -8.74 -4.95
N ASN A 168 27.91 -8.32 -4.15
CA ASN A 168 27.00 -9.20 -3.42
C ASN A 168 25.53 -8.99 -3.77
N THR A 169 25.19 -7.84 -4.38
CA THR A 169 23.83 -7.45 -4.70
C THR A 169 23.76 -6.97 -6.15
N LEU A 170 22.84 -7.54 -6.92
CA LEU A 170 22.67 -7.24 -8.33
C LEU A 170 21.18 -7.05 -8.67
N TYR A 171 20.87 -5.90 -9.25
CA TYR A 171 19.53 -5.54 -9.72
C TYR A 171 19.51 -5.47 -11.25
N LEU A 172 18.67 -6.32 -11.85
CA LEU A 172 18.51 -6.48 -13.29
C LEU A 172 17.03 -6.41 -13.68
N LEU A 173 16.24 -5.52 -13.10
CA LEU A 173 14.82 -5.43 -13.37
C LEU A 173 14.56 -4.96 -14.81
N PHE A 174 13.39 -5.26 -15.37
CA PHE A 174 12.95 -4.76 -16.68
C PHE A 174 13.92 -5.03 -17.85
N ASN A 175 14.72 -6.10 -17.77
CA ASN A 175 15.64 -6.49 -18.83
C ASN A 175 15.05 -7.55 -19.76
N ASN A 176 15.69 -7.78 -20.90
CA ASN A 176 15.27 -8.80 -21.87
C ASN A 176 16.35 -9.87 -22.10
N PHE A 177 16.40 -10.88 -21.24
CA PHE A 177 17.33 -12.01 -21.32
C PHE A 177 16.75 -13.21 -22.09
N THR A 178 16.13 -12.97 -23.24
CA THR A 178 15.55 -14.04 -24.08
C THR A 178 16.56 -14.72 -24.99
N ASP A 179 17.70 -14.08 -25.29
CA ASP A 179 18.79 -14.64 -26.08
C ASP A 179 19.88 -15.20 -25.15
N ILE A 180 20.08 -16.52 -25.17
CA ILE A 180 21.14 -17.19 -24.40
C ILE A 180 21.93 -18.06 -25.39
N ALA A 181 23.01 -17.49 -25.90
CA ALA A 181 23.83 -18.08 -26.96
C ALA A 181 24.63 -19.33 -26.52
N THR A 182 24.76 -19.60 -25.22
CA THR A 182 25.63 -20.68 -24.71
C THR A 182 24.94 -21.52 -23.63
N THR A 183 24.99 -22.84 -23.80
CA THR A 183 24.82 -23.82 -22.72
C THR A 183 25.70 -23.43 -21.53
N ALA A 184 25.14 -23.41 -20.32
CA ALA A 184 25.75 -22.95 -19.07
C ALA A 184 27.11 -23.57 -18.64
N GLN A 185 27.73 -24.40 -19.47
CA GLN A 185 29.01 -25.06 -19.21
C GLN A 185 30.22 -24.09 -19.20
N GLU A 186 30.09 -22.86 -19.72
CA GLU A 186 31.19 -21.90 -19.81
C GLU A 186 31.11 -20.72 -18.82
N LEU A 187 30.12 -20.73 -17.90
CA LEU A 187 29.97 -19.67 -16.91
C LEU A 187 30.81 -20.00 -15.66
N HIS A 188 31.81 -19.19 -15.36
CA HIS A 188 32.57 -19.28 -14.10
C HIS A 188 31.63 -19.11 -12.89
N SER A 189 31.94 -19.72 -11.75
CA SER A 189 31.10 -19.62 -10.55
C SER A 189 31.31 -18.30 -9.80
N PHE A 190 30.22 -17.66 -9.40
CA PHE A 190 30.14 -16.37 -8.73
C PHE A 190 29.93 -16.59 -7.24
N THR A 191 31.01 -16.67 -6.49
CA THR A 191 30.92 -17.14 -5.10
C THR A 191 30.43 -16.09 -4.11
N ASN A 192 30.28 -14.83 -4.51
CA ASN A 192 30.01 -13.73 -3.57
C ASN A 192 28.61 -13.12 -3.69
N LEU A 193 27.86 -13.41 -4.77
CA LEU A 193 26.53 -12.85 -4.97
C LEU A 193 25.52 -13.50 -4.02
N GLU A 194 24.88 -12.69 -3.18
CA GLU A 194 23.88 -13.12 -2.20
C GLU A 194 22.46 -12.68 -2.57
N TYR A 195 22.31 -11.57 -3.30
CA TYR A 195 21.02 -11.00 -3.72
C TYR A 195 20.98 -10.77 -5.22
N LEU A 196 19.93 -11.30 -5.87
CA LEU A 196 19.64 -11.09 -7.28
C LEU A 196 18.16 -10.77 -7.47
N SER A 197 17.86 -9.62 -8.08
CA SER A 197 16.51 -9.32 -8.59
C SER A 197 16.52 -9.26 -10.12
N LEU A 198 15.58 -9.99 -10.72
CA LEU A 198 15.29 -10.04 -12.15
C LEU A 198 13.89 -9.50 -12.44
N ASP A 199 13.25 -8.82 -11.49
CA ASP A 199 11.81 -8.54 -11.55
C ASP A 199 11.39 -7.83 -12.84
N PHE A 200 10.20 -8.19 -13.34
CA PHE A 200 9.62 -7.64 -14.57
C PHE A 200 10.50 -7.81 -15.82
N SER A 201 11.42 -8.78 -15.81
CA SER A 201 12.27 -9.08 -16.96
C SER A 201 11.71 -10.21 -17.82
N SER A 202 12.04 -10.20 -19.11
CA SER A 202 11.82 -11.35 -19.98
C SER A 202 13.00 -12.32 -19.87
N LEU A 203 12.75 -13.58 -19.58
CA LEU A 203 13.80 -14.57 -19.30
C LEU A 203 13.66 -15.79 -20.21
N HIS A 204 14.79 -16.31 -20.70
CA HIS A 204 14.81 -17.65 -21.28
C HIS A 204 14.90 -18.72 -20.18
N ILE A 205 14.18 -19.84 -20.33
CA ILE A 205 14.07 -20.90 -19.30
C ILE A 205 15.43 -21.50 -18.89
N SER A 206 16.40 -21.56 -19.80
CA SER A 206 17.75 -22.09 -19.52
C SER A 206 18.54 -21.24 -18.52
N LEU A 207 18.26 -19.93 -18.41
CA LEU A 207 18.86 -19.09 -17.37
C LEU A 207 18.46 -19.60 -15.99
N LEU A 208 17.16 -19.82 -15.79
CA LEU A 208 16.62 -20.31 -14.51
C LEU A 208 17.23 -21.66 -14.11
N GLN A 209 17.44 -22.55 -15.08
CA GLN A 209 18.07 -23.85 -14.86
C GLN A 209 19.55 -23.75 -14.45
N SER A 210 20.19 -22.62 -14.72
CA SER A 210 21.63 -22.42 -14.52
C SER A 210 21.94 -21.45 -13.37
N ILE A 211 20.95 -20.72 -12.84
CA ILE A 211 21.18 -19.68 -11.83
C ILE A 211 21.93 -20.22 -10.61
N ALA A 212 21.60 -21.40 -10.06
CA ALA A 212 22.31 -21.87 -8.86
C ALA A 212 23.75 -22.33 -9.14
N SER A 213 24.06 -22.80 -10.36
CA SER A 213 25.45 -23.12 -10.71
C SER A 213 26.28 -21.87 -10.92
N ILE A 214 25.66 -20.81 -11.45
CA ILE A 214 26.27 -19.49 -11.61
C ILE A 214 26.47 -18.85 -10.23
N PHE A 215 25.44 -18.82 -9.39
CA PHE A 215 25.41 -18.12 -8.10
C PHE A 215 25.25 -19.11 -6.92
N PRO A 216 26.29 -19.88 -6.57
CA PRO A 216 26.19 -20.90 -5.51
C PRO A 216 25.93 -20.33 -4.10
N SER A 217 26.24 -19.06 -3.87
CA SER A 217 26.07 -18.38 -2.56
C SER A 217 24.78 -17.56 -2.44
N LEU A 218 23.90 -17.65 -3.45
CA LEU A 218 22.69 -16.85 -3.50
C LEU A 218 21.75 -17.18 -2.33
N LYS A 219 21.34 -16.15 -1.61
CA LYS A 219 20.39 -16.23 -0.48
C LYS A 219 19.01 -15.72 -0.87
N ASN A 220 18.96 -14.68 -1.70
CA ASN A 220 17.73 -14.02 -2.13
C ASN A 220 17.65 -13.98 -3.65
N LEU A 221 16.57 -14.52 -4.20
CA LEU A 221 16.23 -14.48 -5.61
C LEU A 221 14.83 -13.92 -5.78
N SER A 222 14.72 -12.80 -6.47
CA SER A 222 13.44 -12.24 -6.90
C SER A 222 13.33 -12.31 -8.42
N MET A 223 12.21 -12.86 -8.88
CA MET A 223 11.82 -12.89 -10.28
C MET A 223 10.32 -12.65 -10.38
N SER A 224 9.83 -11.65 -9.64
CA SER A 224 8.44 -11.24 -9.63
C SER A 224 8.07 -10.60 -10.97
N GLY A 225 6.92 -10.98 -11.53
CA GLY A 225 6.42 -10.43 -12.79
C GLY A 225 7.26 -10.77 -14.02
N CYS A 226 8.15 -11.77 -13.94
CA CYS A 226 8.99 -12.15 -15.06
C CYS A 226 8.20 -12.89 -16.15
N GLU A 227 8.47 -12.52 -17.40
CA GLU A 227 7.99 -13.23 -18.58
C GLU A 227 9.01 -14.29 -19.00
N VAL A 228 8.85 -15.50 -18.49
CA VAL A 228 9.68 -16.62 -18.92
C VAL A 228 9.14 -17.14 -20.25
N ASN A 229 9.99 -17.34 -21.26
CA ASN A 229 9.62 -17.95 -22.55
C ASN A 229 9.08 -19.38 -22.34
N GLY A 230 7.79 -19.49 -22.02
CA GLY A 230 7.10 -20.73 -21.68
C GLY A 230 6.45 -20.73 -20.30
N LEU A 231 6.27 -21.93 -19.76
CA LEU A 231 5.69 -22.17 -18.45
C LEU A 231 6.78 -22.74 -17.54
N VAL A 232 7.04 -22.09 -16.40
CA VAL A 232 8.05 -22.56 -15.46
C VAL A 232 7.59 -23.85 -14.80
N ARG A 233 8.22 -24.97 -15.16
CA ARG A 233 8.00 -26.28 -14.55
C ARG A 233 9.13 -26.55 -13.56
N GLY A 234 8.85 -27.26 -12.46
CA GLY A 234 9.87 -27.59 -11.47
C GLY A 234 11.02 -28.41 -12.07
N GLN A 235 10.76 -29.16 -13.15
CA GLN A 235 11.77 -29.93 -13.85
C GLN A 235 12.92 -29.05 -14.35
N GLY A 236 14.14 -29.31 -13.87
CA GLY A 236 15.33 -28.56 -14.22
C GLY A 236 15.62 -27.38 -13.28
N PHE A 237 14.85 -27.18 -12.21
CA PHE A 237 15.27 -26.25 -11.16
C PHE A 237 16.61 -26.70 -10.56
N PRO A 238 17.58 -25.80 -10.45
CA PRO A 238 18.87 -26.17 -9.90
C PRO A 238 18.80 -26.26 -8.37
N HIS A 239 19.71 -27.02 -7.78
CA HIS A 239 19.77 -27.19 -6.34
C HIS A 239 20.47 -25.99 -5.69
N PHE A 240 19.73 -25.21 -4.91
CA PHE A 240 20.22 -24.04 -4.18
C PHE A 240 20.53 -24.41 -2.73
N LYS A 241 21.82 -24.45 -2.36
CA LYS A 241 22.24 -24.82 -1.01
C LYS A 241 21.97 -23.75 0.05
N SER A 242 21.90 -22.48 -0.35
CA SER A 242 21.87 -21.34 0.59
C SER A 242 20.69 -20.40 0.37
N LEU A 243 19.79 -20.69 -0.57
CA LEU A 243 18.67 -19.82 -0.87
C LEU A 243 17.66 -19.85 0.27
N GLU A 244 17.40 -18.69 0.85
CA GLU A 244 16.47 -18.48 1.97
C GLU A 244 15.20 -17.76 1.53
N HIS A 245 15.27 -16.96 0.47
CA HIS A 245 14.16 -16.15 -0.04
C HIS A 245 13.98 -16.32 -1.54
N LEU A 246 12.78 -16.76 -1.94
CA LEU A 246 12.38 -16.87 -3.34
C LEU A 246 11.05 -16.16 -3.58
N ASP A 247 11.06 -15.14 -4.44
CA ASP A 247 9.85 -14.50 -4.94
C ASP A 247 9.67 -14.78 -6.43
N MET A 248 8.56 -15.44 -6.76
CA MET A 248 8.10 -15.72 -8.13
C MET A 248 6.66 -15.25 -8.33
N SER A 249 6.21 -14.27 -7.54
CA SER A 249 4.88 -13.68 -7.68
C SER A 249 4.67 -13.13 -9.09
N SER A 250 3.47 -13.26 -9.65
CA SER A 250 3.14 -12.80 -11.00
C SER A 250 3.98 -13.44 -12.14
N THR A 251 4.77 -14.47 -11.86
CA THR A 251 5.46 -15.29 -12.88
C THR A 251 4.62 -16.50 -13.26
N ARG A 252 4.53 -16.84 -14.55
CA ARG A 252 3.70 -17.96 -15.02
C ARG A 252 4.33 -19.31 -14.67
N ILE A 253 3.84 -19.94 -13.61
CA ILE A 253 4.34 -21.23 -13.10
C ILE A 253 3.33 -22.38 -13.29
N ALA A 254 3.85 -23.58 -13.49
CA ALA A 254 3.08 -24.82 -13.46
C ALA A 254 2.83 -25.27 -12.00
N LEU A 255 2.01 -24.54 -11.25
CA LEU A 255 1.78 -24.83 -9.83
C LEU A 255 1.06 -26.18 -9.65
N ASN A 256 1.77 -27.20 -9.18
CA ASN A 256 1.25 -28.54 -8.90
C ASN A 256 2.12 -29.21 -7.81
N THR A 257 1.75 -30.42 -7.36
CA THR A 257 2.52 -31.14 -6.33
C THR A 257 3.97 -31.31 -6.71
N SER A 258 4.25 -31.75 -7.94
CA SER A 258 5.63 -31.97 -8.40
C SER A 258 6.45 -30.68 -8.37
N PHE A 259 5.88 -29.54 -8.75
CA PHE A 259 6.54 -28.25 -8.65
C PHE A 259 6.93 -27.94 -7.20
N LEU A 260 5.99 -28.04 -6.26
CA LEU A 260 6.25 -27.74 -4.85
C LEU A 260 7.26 -28.73 -4.23
N GLN A 261 7.17 -30.02 -4.55
CA GLN A 261 8.15 -31.03 -4.12
C GLN A 261 9.56 -30.67 -4.59
N ILE A 262 9.70 -30.31 -5.87
CA ILE A 262 11.00 -29.95 -6.42
C ILE A 262 11.55 -28.69 -5.74
N ILE A 263 10.71 -27.69 -5.45
CA ILE A 263 11.16 -26.52 -4.69
C ILE A 263 11.68 -26.94 -3.31
N GLY A 264 10.93 -27.77 -2.57
CA GLY A 264 11.35 -28.22 -1.24
C GLY A 264 12.63 -29.07 -1.26
N GLU A 265 12.80 -29.94 -2.24
CA GLU A 265 14.01 -30.75 -2.42
C GLU A 265 15.22 -29.92 -2.91
N SER A 266 14.96 -28.91 -3.73
CA SER A 266 16.01 -28.08 -4.35
C SER A 266 16.50 -26.96 -3.44
N MET A 267 15.72 -26.56 -2.45
CA MET A 267 15.97 -25.36 -1.63
C MET A 267 15.78 -25.66 -0.14
N PRO A 268 16.64 -26.49 0.49
CA PRO A 268 16.45 -26.93 1.87
C PRO A 268 16.55 -25.80 2.92
N SER A 269 17.14 -24.65 2.57
CA SER A 269 17.27 -23.49 3.46
C SER A 269 16.16 -22.45 3.31
N LEU A 270 15.16 -22.72 2.47
CA LEU A 270 14.12 -21.76 2.13
C LEU A 270 13.26 -21.41 3.35
N LYS A 271 13.16 -20.11 3.65
CA LYS A 271 12.35 -19.53 4.75
C LYS A 271 11.18 -18.72 4.22
N TYR A 272 11.33 -18.09 3.06
CA TYR A 272 10.31 -17.29 2.41
C TYR A 272 10.04 -17.83 1.00
N LEU A 273 8.77 -18.02 0.68
CA LEU A 273 8.31 -18.39 -0.65
C LEU A 273 7.09 -17.58 -1.05
N SER A 274 7.19 -16.85 -2.17
CA SER A 274 6.06 -16.17 -2.79
C SER A 274 5.80 -16.71 -4.20
N LEU A 275 4.57 -17.19 -4.39
CA LEU A 275 4.03 -17.74 -5.63
C LEU A 275 2.68 -17.08 -5.96
N SER A 276 2.43 -15.87 -5.46
CA SER A 276 1.12 -15.20 -5.61
C SER A 276 0.87 -14.74 -7.05
N ASN A 277 -0.37 -14.80 -7.54
CA ASN A 277 -0.73 -14.37 -8.90
C ASN A 277 0.05 -15.11 -10.02
N SER A 278 0.41 -16.37 -9.82
CA SER A 278 1.35 -17.11 -10.69
C SER A 278 0.69 -18.16 -11.60
N THR A 279 -0.59 -18.52 -11.37
CA THR A 279 -1.31 -19.53 -12.16
C THR A 279 -2.17 -18.97 -13.30
N ARG A 280 -2.28 -17.65 -13.44
CA ARG A 280 -3.16 -17.01 -14.44
C ARG A 280 -2.81 -17.45 -15.87
N GLY A 281 -3.80 -17.95 -16.60
CA GLY A 281 -3.62 -18.44 -17.97
C GLY A 281 -2.73 -19.67 -18.07
N THR A 282 -2.64 -20.49 -17.01
CA THR A 282 -1.97 -21.79 -16.99
C THR A 282 -2.98 -22.93 -16.82
N ASN A 283 -2.67 -24.12 -17.33
CA ASN A 283 -3.47 -25.35 -17.10
C ASN A 283 -2.99 -26.13 -15.87
N SER A 284 -2.50 -25.41 -14.85
CA SER A 284 -1.94 -26.00 -13.63
C SER A 284 -2.98 -26.77 -12.82
N SER A 285 -2.53 -27.77 -12.04
CA SER A 285 -3.41 -28.44 -11.08
C SER A 285 -3.88 -27.39 -10.09
N ARG A 286 -5.19 -27.18 -10.04
CA ARG A 286 -5.77 -26.20 -9.12
C ARG A 286 -5.90 -26.75 -7.71
N ILE A 287 -5.45 -27.98 -7.42
CA ILE A 287 -5.61 -28.58 -6.09
C ILE A 287 -4.33 -28.36 -5.29
N LEU A 288 -4.47 -27.82 -4.08
CA LEU A 288 -3.38 -27.75 -3.10
C LEU A 288 -3.23 -29.10 -2.41
N ASP A 289 -2.09 -29.75 -2.58
CA ASP A 289 -1.89 -31.17 -2.25
C ASP A 289 -0.57 -31.43 -1.49
N GLN A 290 -0.09 -32.69 -1.51
CA GLN A 290 1.05 -33.13 -0.71
C GLN A 290 2.38 -32.46 -1.08
N GLY A 291 2.48 -31.72 -2.19
CA GLY A 291 3.75 -31.08 -2.56
C GLY A 291 4.22 -30.04 -1.54
N LEU A 292 3.27 -29.37 -0.88
CA LEU A 292 3.54 -28.41 0.18
C LEU A 292 4.25 -29.05 1.39
N CYS A 293 4.08 -30.36 1.58
CA CYS A 293 4.69 -31.09 2.69
C CYS A 293 6.21 -31.19 2.62
N SER A 294 6.82 -30.86 1.48
CA SER A 294 8.28 -30.79 1.34
C SER A 294 8.89 -29.50 1.92
N LEU A 295 8.05 -28.49 2.21
CA LEU A 295 8.47 -27.13 2.57
C LEU A 295 8.40 -26.87 4.08
N MET A 296 8.68 -27.88 4.92
CA MET A 296 8.39 -27.86 6.35
C MET A 296 9.13 -26.78 7.16
N HIS A 297 10.21 -26.22 6.62
CA HIS A 297 11.04 -25.21 7.27
C HIS A 297 10.63 -23.76 6.95
N LEU A 298 9.63 -23.56 6.08
CA LEU A 298 9.16 -22.23 5.72
C LEU A 298 8.65 -21.46 6.94
N GLN A 299 8.97 -20.17 6.93
CA GLN A 299 8.51 -19.17 7.89
C GLN A 299 7.42 -18.29 7.29
N GLU A 300 7.49 -18.02 5.98
CA GLU A 300 6.49 -17.22 5.28
C GLU A 300 6.13 -17.84 3.94
N LEU A 301 4.81 -17.97 3.71
CA LEU A 301 4.26 -18.55 2.51
C LEU A 301 3.16 -17.65 1.93
N TYR A 302 3.38 -17.19 0.70
CA TYR A 302 2.47 -16.33 -0.05
C TYR A 302 2.00 -17.07 -1.31
N MET A 303 0.71 -17.38 -1.38
CA MET A 303 0.08 -18.09 -2.50
C MET A 303 -1.27 -17.46 -2.89
N ALA A 304 -1.42 -16.16 -2.67
CA ALA A 304 -2.65 -15.44 -2.99
C ALA A 304 -2.91 -15.42 -4.51
N ASP A 305 -4.16 -15.21 -4.92
CA ASP A 305 -4.53 -14.96 -6.33
C ASP A 305 -4.17 -16.09 -7.31
N ASN A 306 -4.40 -17.36 -6.95
CA ASN A 306 -3.99 -18.51 -7.77
C ASN A 306 -5.12 -19.49 -8.18
N ASP A 307 -6.40 -19.21 -7.89
CA ASP A 307 -7.54 -20.12 -8.12
C ASP A 307 -7.31 -21.53 -7.52
N LEU A 308 -6.58 -21.60 -6.39
CA LEU A 308 -6.31 -22.85 -5.66
C LEU A 308 -7.59 -23.39 -5.02
N ARG A 309 -7.80 -24.69 -5.10
CA ARG A 309 -9.00 -25.45 -4.74
C ARG A 309 -8.65 -26.58 -3.78
N GLY A 310 -9.69 -27.14 -3.16
CA GLY A 310 -9.56 -28.19 -2.17
C GLY A 310 -9.25 -27.63 -0.78
N SER A 311 -8.90 -28.50 0.15
CA SER A 311 -8.57 -28.12 1.52
C SER A 311 -7.07 -27.98 1.74
N LEU A 312 -6.69 -27.23 2.77
CA LEU A 312 -5.30 -27.18 3.23
C LEU A 312 -4.78 -28.59 3.60
N PRO A 313 -3.61 -29.03 3.10
CA PRO A 313 -3.09 -30.38 3.35
C PRO A 313 -2.63 -30.57 4.80
N TRP A 314 -2.88 -31.73 5.39
CA TRP A 314 -2.67 -31.97 6.83
C TRP A 314 -1.22 -31.83 7.31
N CYS A 315 -0.25 -32.04 6.42
CA CYS A 315 1.16 -31.85 6.73
C CYS A 315 1.51 -30.41 7.12
N LEU A 316 0.66 -29.43 6.78
CA LEU A 316 0.78 -28.06 7.31
C LEU A 316 0.84 -28.05 8.83
N ALA A 317 0.15 -28.96 9.53
CA ALA A 317 0.20 -29.06 10.98
C ALA A 317 1.62 -29.26 11.54
N ASN A 318 2.55 -29.76 10.72
CA ASN A 318 3.95 -29.97 11.07
C ASN A 318 4.88 -28.79 10.69
N MET A 319 4.36 -27.76 10.02
CA MET A 319 5.13 -26.56 9.62
C MET A 319 5.28 -25.59 10.79
N THR A 320 5.93 -26.05 11.86
CA THR A 320 5.99 -25.35 13.16
C THR A 320 6.78 -24.04 13.13
N SER A 321 7.52 -23.75 12.06
CA SER A 321 8.22 -22.47 11.87
C SER A 321 7.39 -21.41 11.13
N LEU A 322 6.23 -21.79 10.60
CA LEU A 322 5.41 -20.90 9.77
C LEU A 322 4.79 -19.79 10.63
N ARG A 323 5.12 -18.54 10.27
CA ARG A 323 4.68 -17.31 10.94
C ARG A 323 3.67 -16.53 10.09
N ILE A 324 3.78 -16.59 8.77
CA ILE A 324 2.87 -15.92 7.85
C ILE A 324 2.33 -16.95 6.84
N LEU A 325 1.01 -17.03 6.75
CA LEU A 325 0.31 -17.75 5.70
C LEU A 325 -0.64 -16.79 4.99
N TYR A 326 -0.36 -16.52 3.71
CA TYR A 326 -1.19 -15.67 2.86
C TYR A 326 -1.74 -16.45 1.67
N VAL A 327 -3.02 -16.83 1.76
CA VAL A 327 -3.72 -17.66 0.76
C VAL A 327 -5.04 -17.04 0.27
N SER A 328 -5.21 -15.72 0.44
CA SER A 328 -6.44 -15.03 0.01
C SER A 328 -6.65 -15.09 -1.50
N TYR A 329 -7.86 -14.77 -1.93
CA TYR A 329 -8.24 -14.72 -3.35
C TYR A 329 -7.98 -16.05 -4.07
N ASN A 330 -8.47 -17.13 -3.45
CA ASN A 330 -8.42 -18.48 -4.00
C ASN A 330 -9.83 -19.12 -3.93
N GLN A 331 -9.91 -20.43 -4.13
CA GLN A 331 -11.12 -21.23 -4.02
C GLN A 331 -10.95 -22.35 -2.96
N LEU A 332 -10.13 -22.08 -1.94
CA LEU A 332 -9.83 -23.06 -0.90
C LEU A 332 -11.06 -23.30 -0.02
N THR A 333 -11.22 -24.55 0.41
CA THR A 333 -12.38 -25.05 1.16
C THR A 333 -11.93 -25.67 2.48
N GLY A 334 -12.90 -26.04 3.34
CA GLY A 334 -12.67 -26.78 4.57
C GLY A 334 -12.99 -25.96 5.82
N SER A 335 -13.23 -26.64 6.93
CA SER A 335 -13.51 -25.98 8.21
C SER A 335 -12.23 -25.68 8.96
N ILE A 336 -12.10 -24.46 9.49
CA ILE A 336 -10.95 -24.07 10.33
C ILE A 336 -10.82 -24.99 11.55
N SER A 337 -11.95 -25.37 12.17
CA SER A 337 -12.03 -26.20 13.37
C SER A 337 -11.41 -27.58 13.19
N SER A 338 -11.47 -28.10 11.97
CA SER A 338 -10.91 -29.39 11.58
C SER A 338 -9.82 -29.23 10.54
N SER A 339 -9.11 -28.10 10.51
CA SER A 339 -8.01 -27.84 9.56
C SER A 339 -6.65 -28.00 10.26
N PRO A 340 -5.57 -28.20 9.49
CA PRO A 340 -4.21 -28.19 10.06
C PRO A 340 -3.82 -26.86 10.71
N LEU A 341 -4.56 -25.77 10.45
CA LEU A 341 -4.28 -24.45 11.02
C LEU A 341 -4.34 -24.48 12.55
N VAL A 342 -5.18 -25.31 13.17
CA VAL A 342 -5.31 -25.38 14.64
C VAL A 342 -4.00 -25.76 15.35
N HIS A 343 -3.05 -26.36 14.62
CA HIS A 343 -1.75 -26.81 15.13
C HIS A 343 -0.60 -25.82 14.88
N LEU A 344 -0.83 -24.76 14.09
CA LEU A 344 0.21 -23.82 13.66
C LEU A 344 0.49 -22.73 14.71
N THR A 345 0.96 -23.14 15.90
CA THR A 345 1.12 -22.25 17.06
C THR A 345 2.12 -21.08 16.88
N SER A 346 2.99 -21.13 15.86
CA SER A 346 3.93 -20.05 15.53
C SER A 346 3.33 -18.94 14.66
N ILE A 347 2.12 -19.11 14.13
CA ILE A 347 1.49 -18.15 13.23
C ILE A 347 1.29 -16.80 13.93
N GLU A 348 1.73 -15.75 13.24
CA GLU A 348 1.57 -14.34 13.61
C GLU A 348 0.53 -13.65 12.73
N LYS A 349 0.48 -14.00 11.45
CA LYS A 349 -0.40 -13.38 10.46
C LYS A 349 -1.04 -14.44 9.58
N LEU A 350 -2.37 -14.42 9.52
CA LEU A 350 -3.16 -15.38 8.77
C LEU A 350 -4.14 -14.63 7.87
N TYR A 351 -3.93 -14.73 6.56
CA TYR A 351 -4.72 -14.06 5.53
C TYR A 351 -5.44 -15.11 4.68
N LEU A 352 -6.75 -15.22 4.93
CA LEU A 352 -7.64 -16.21 4.33
C LEU A 352 -8.75 -15.60 3.48
N SER A 353 -8.84 -14.25 3.42
CA SER A 353 -9.96 -13.56 2.77
C SER A 353 -10.22 -14.04 1.33
N ASN A 354 -11.47 -13.98 0.87
CA ASN A 354 -11.90 -14.37 -0.48
C ASN A 354 -11.56 -15.83 -0.80
N ASN A 355 -12.15 -16.75 -0.04
CA ASN A 355 -12.08 -18.21 -0.20
C ASN A 355 -13.44 -18.83 0.16
N HIS A 356 -13.51 -20.15 0.29
CA HIS A 356 -14.69 -20.91 0.73
C HIS A 356 -14.42 -21.66 2.03
N PHE A 357 -13.60 -21.11 2.93
CA PHE A 357 -13.40 -21.70 4.26
C PHE A 357 -14.67 -21.57 5.10
N ARG A 358 -14.94 -22.57 5.94
CA ARG A 358 -15.96 -22.49 6.99
C ARG A 358 -15.28 -22.04 8.27
N ILE A 359 -15.62 -20.86 8.75
CA ILE A 359 -14.93 -20.20 9.87
C ILE A 359 -15.91 -20.00 11.03
N PRO A 360 -15.67 -20.62 12.20
CA PRO A 360 -16.50 -20.38 13.36
C PRO A 360 -16.30 -18.95 13.84
N ILE A 361 -17.39 -18.19 13.96
CA ILE A 361 -17.33 -16.79 14.39
C ILE A 361 -16.69 -16.60 15.78
N SER A 362 -16.70 -17.64 16.62
CA SER A 362 -16.06 -17.64 17.95
C SER A 362 -14.53 -17.66 17.91
N LEU A 363 -13.93 -18.11 16.80
CA LEU A 363 -12.50 -18.39 16.65
C LEU A 363 -11.90 -19.32 17.71
N GLU A 364 -12.74 -20.08 18.44
CA GLU A 364 -12.30 -21.02 19.49
C GLU A 364 -11.20 -21.99 19.03
N PRO A 365 -11.25 -22.57 17.82
CA PRO A 365 -10.17 -23.45 17.34
C PRO A 365 -8.79 -22.79 17.25
N LEU A 366 -8.73 -21.45 17.23
CA LEU A 366 -7.50 -20.69 17.13
C LEU A 366 -6.97 -20.24 18.51
N PHE A 367 -7.66 -20.50 19.62
CA PHE A 367 -7.29 -19.95 20.93
C PHE A 367 -5.88 -20.30 21.41
N ASN A 368 -5.29 -21.39 20.92
CA ASN A 368 -3.92 -21.78 21.27
C ASN A 368 -2.81 -20.98 20.53
N HIS A 369 -3.15 -20.10 19.60
CA HIS A 369 -2.19 -19.36 18.78
C HIS A 369 -1.62 -18.12 19.48
N SER A 370 -0.79 -18.31 20.51
CA SER A 370 -0.27 -17.22 21.35
C SER A 370 0.42 -16.05 20.62
N ARG A 371 0.91 -16.28 19.38
CA ARG A 371 1.59 -15.27 18.56
C ARG A 371 0.69 -14.55 17.56
N LEU A 372 -0.56 -14.97 17.39
CA LEU A 372 -1.45 -14.42 16.37
C LEU A 372 -1.74 -12.94 16.64
N LYS A 373 -1.49 -12.08 15.64
CA LYS A 373 -1.69 -10.63 15.68
C LYS A 373 -2.63 -10.12 14.60
N ILE A 374 -2.58 -10.73 13.42
CA ILE A 374 -3.39 -10.30 12.27
C ILE A 374 -4.19 -11.49 11.77
N PHE A 375 -5.51 -11.32 11.70
CA PHE A 375 -6.41 -12.30 11.13
C PHE A 375 -7.39 -11.63 10.18
N TYR A 376 -7.23 -11.88 8.88
CA TYR A 376 -8.13 -11.40 7.83
C TYR A 376 -8.76 -12.60 7.14
N ALA A 377 -10.09 -12.69 7.18
CA ALA A 377 -10.80 -13.83 6.63
C ALA A 377 -12.14 -13.43 5.97
N ASP A 378 -12.22 -12.21 5.46
CA ASP A 378 -13.40 -11.67 4.78
C ASP A 378 -13.84 -12.55 3.61
N ASN A 379 -15.12 -12.51 3.25
CA ASN A 379 -15.69 -13.24 2.12
C ASN A 379 -15.37 -14.76 2.17
N ASN A 380 -15.58 -15.37 3.34
CA ASN A 380 -15.61 -16.82 3.57
C ASN A 380 -16.99 -17.23 4.13
N GLU A 381 -17.26 -18.53 4.33
CA GLU A 381 -18.48 -18.99 5.00
C GLU A 381 -18.32 -18.86 6.52
N LEU A 382 -19.04 -17.92 7.14
CA LEU A 382 -19.08 -17.82 8.60
C LEU A 382 -20.17 -18.75 9.13
N ASN A 383 -19.85 -19.54 10.16
CA ASN A 383 -20.82 -20.40 10.83
C ASN A 383 -20.88 -20.12 12.34
N ALA A 384 -22.09 -20.15 12.88
CA ALA A 384 -22.29 -20.34 14.31
C ALA A 384 -22.06 -21.81 14.59
N GLU A 385 -20.89 -22.17 15.11
CA GLU A 385 -20.76 -23.53 15.63
C GLU A 385 -21.76 -23.72 16.77
N ILE A 386 -22.54 -24.80 16.65
CA ILE A 386 -23.60 -25.19 17.58
C ILE A 386 -22.93 -25.69 18.85
N THR A 387 -22.40 -24.78 19.65
CA THR A 387 -22.24 -24.99 21.06
C THR A 387 -22.97 -23.85 21.74
N GLN A 388 -23.86 -24.19 22.66
CA GLN A 388 -24.43 -23.22 23.60
C GLN A 388 -23.34 -22.47 24.41
N SER A 389 -22.06 -22.86 24.25
CA SER A 389 -20.90 -22.12 24.71
C SER A 389 -20.42 -21.13 23.65
N HIS A 390 -21.00 -19.92 23.68
CA HIS A 390 -20.16 -18.74 23.52
C HIS A 390 -19.20 -18.71 24.72
N SER A 391 -18.09 -19.45 24.63
CA SER A 391 -17.20 -19.73 25.75
C SER A 391 -16.65 -18.45 26.38
N LEU A 392 -16.53 -18.43 27.72
CA LEU A 392 -15.85 -17.36 28.47
C LEU A 392 -14.33 -17.58 28.54
N THR A 393 -13.81 -18.60 27.86
CA THR A 393 -12.38 -18.88 27.81
C THR A 393 -11.69 -17.78 27.01
N ALA A 394 -10.67 -17.16 27.61
CA ALA A 394 -9.86 -16.18 26.92
C ALA A 394 -8.93 -16.86 25.90
N PRO A 395 -8.79 -16.32 24.67
CA PRO A 395 -7.76 -16.76 23.74
C PRO A 395 -6.35 -16.43 24.25
N ASN A 396 -5.34 -17.21 23.87
CA ASN A 396 -3.95 -16.93 24.22
C ASN A 396 -3.33 -15.79 23.38
N PHE A 397 -4.08 -15.23 22.45
CA PHE A 397 -3.64 -14.15 21.56
C PHE A 397 -4.25 -12.79 21.91
N GLN A 398 -3.58 -11.75 21.44
CA GLN A 398 -4.05 -10.38 21.41
C GLN A 398 -3.88 -9.85 19.99
N LEU A 399 -5.00 -9.76 19.26
CA LEU A 399 -5.04 -9.27 17.89
C LEU A 399 -4.82 -7.76 17.87
N SER A 400 -4.05 -7.29 16.89
CA SER A 400 -4.00 -5.88 16.52
C SER A 400 -4.92 -5.57 15.35
N ARG A 401 -5.17 -6.55 14.47
CA ARG A 401 -6.01 -6.37 13.28
C ARG A 401 -6.91 -7.59 13.08
N LEU A 402 -8.21 -7.33 13.00
CA LEU A 402 -9.23 -8.33 12.74
C LEU A 402 -10.11 -7.86 11.58
N SER A 403 -10.32 -8.73 10.59
CA SER A 403 -11.28 -8.51 9.51
C SER A 403 -12.06 -9.80 9.27
N LEU A 404 -13.35 -9.76 9.59
CA LEU A 404 -14.30 -10.84 9.43
C LEU A 404 -15.60 -10.28 8.85
N SER A 405 -15.62 -10.09 7.55
CA SER A 405 -16.83 -9.78 6.80
C SER A 405 -17.32 -10.98 5.99
N SER A 406 -18.63 -11.19 5.90
CA SER A 406 -19.18 -12.22 5.00
C SER A 406 -20.60 -11.90 4.57
N SER A 407 -20.90 -12.06 3.28
CA SER A 407 -22.27 -12.00 2.77
C SER A 407 -23.11 -13.24 3.12
N TYR A 408 -22.48 -14.30 3.64
CA TYR A 408 -23.11 -15.59 3.95
C TYR A 408 -23.19 -15.77 5.46
N GLY A 409 -24.40 -15.69 5.99
CA GLY A 409 -24.62 -15.90 7.42
C GLY A 409 -26.08 -15.78 7.82
N ASP A 410 -26.45 -16.57 8.83
CA ASP A 410 -27.60 -16.33 9.70
C ASP A 410 -27.16 -15.32 10.78
N GLY A 411 -28.09 -14.55 11.34
CA GLY A 411 -27.74 -13.48 12.28
C GLY A 411 -26.97 -13.98 13.51
N PHE A 412 -25.81 -13.38 13.79
CA PHE A 412 -24.92 -13.79 14.89
C PHE A 412 -25.03 -12.86 16.11
N ILE A 413 -24.64 -13.34 17.29
CA ILE A 413 -24.36 -12.48 18.45
C ILE A 413 -22.87 -12.13 18.42
N PHE A 414 -22.48 -10.99 19.00
CA PHE A 414 -21.08 -10.62 19.21
C PHE A 414 -20.23 -11.80 19.73
N PRO A 415 -19.12 -12.13 19.06
CA PRO A 415 -18.26 -13.22 19.49
C PRO A 415 -17.52 -12.86 20.77
N LYS A 416 -17.75 -13.64 21.83
CA LYS A 416 -17.32 -13.29 23.20
C LYS A 416 -15.80 -13.24 23.40
N PHE A 417 -15.00 -13.86 22.54
CA PHE A 417 -13.55 -13.76 22.66
C PHE A 417 -13.04 -12.31 22.57
N LEU A 418 -13.81 -11.42 21.90
CA LEU A 418 -13.50 -9.99 21.79
C LEU A 418 -13.50 -9.27 23.13
N TYR A 419 -14.25 -9.74 24.14
CA TYR A 419 -14.20 -9.17 25.49
C TYR A 419 -12.81 -9.27 26.12
N HIS A 420 -12.00 -10.24 25.66
CA HIS A 420 -10.65 -10.48 26.14
C HIS A 420 -9.57 -9.83 25.26
N GLN A 421 -9.95 -9.06 24.23
CA GLN A 421 -9.02 -8.35 23.37
C GLN A 421 -8.86 -6.90 23.85
N HIS A 422 -7.61 -6.45 23.95
CA HIS A 422 -7.24 -5.12 24.43
C HIS A 422 -6.23 -4.37 23.54
N ASP A 423 -5.71 -5.03 22.51
CA ASP A 423 -4.70 -4.50 21.59
C ASP A 423 -5.23 -4.17 20.19
N LEU A 424 -6.55 -4.25 19.96
CA LEU A 424 -7.11 -4.00 18.62
C LEU A 424 -6.83 -2.55 18.18
N GLU A 425 -6.28 -2.42 16.97
CA GLU A 425 -6.10 -1.16 16.26
C GLU A 425 -7.04 -1.04 15.06
N TYR A 426 -7.41 -2.18 14.46
CA TYR A 426 -8.36 -2.28 13.35
C TYR A 426 -9.31 -3.44 13.59
N ALA A 427 -10.61 -3.18 13.50
CA ALA A 427 -11.63 -4.20 13.51
C ALA A 427 -12.68 -3.92 12.43
N ASP A 428 -12.85 -4.86 11.51
CA ASP A 428 -13.97 -4.90 10.58
C ASP A 428 -14.76 -6.19 10.80
N LEU A 429 -16.00 -6.04 11.23
CA LEU A 429 -16.95 -7.13 11.45
C LEU A 429 -18.21 -6.93 10.59
N SER A 430 -18.09 -6.18 9.50
CA SER A 430 -19.23 -5.79 8.68
C SER A 430 -19.88 -6.97 7.97
N HIS A 431 -21.16 -6.83 7.61
CA HIS A 431 -21.95 -7.76 6.82
C HIS A 431 -22.25 -9.10 7.48
N ILE A 432 -21.87 -9.34 8.74
CA ILE A 432 -22.09 -10.63 9.40
C ILE A 432 -23.49 -10.76 10.02
N LYS A 433 -24.36 -9.75 9.88
CA LYS A 433 -25.72 -9.73 10.44
C LYS A 433 -25.72 -9.88 11.96
N MET A 434 -24.75 -9.25 12.63
CA MET A 434 -24.64 -9.23 14.08
C MET A 434 -25.79 -8.49 14.80
N ASN A 435 -26.61 -9.21 15.55
CA ASN A 435 -27.66 -8.62 16.37
C ASN A 435 -27.16 -8.18 17.76
N GLY A 436 -27.98 -7.39 18.46
CA GLY A 436 -27.68 -6.85 19.79
C GLY A 436 -27.55 -5.33 19.79
N GLU A 437 -27.01 -4.76 20.88
CA GLU A 437 -26.73 -3.33 21.00
C GLU A 437 -25.31 -2.97 20.52
N PHE A 438 -25.04 -1.68 20.31
CA PHE A 438 -23.69 -1.20 19.98
C PHE A 438 -22.68 -1.62 21.07
N PRO A 439 -21.53 -2.22 20.71
CA PRO A 439 -20.56 -2.78 21.66
C PRO A 439 -19.66 -1.67 22.24
N THR A 440 -20.20 -0.83 23.12
CA THR A 440 -19.43 0.24 23.80
C THR A 440 -18.17 -0.27 24.48
N TRP A 441 -18.28 -1.43 25.13
CA TRP A 441 -17.16 -2.13 25.77
C TRP A 441 -15.99 -2.41 24.83
N LEU A 442 -16.22 -2.55 23.52
CA LEU A 442 -15.15 -2.80 22.55
C LEU A 442 -14.22 -1.59 22.43
N LEU A 443 -14.82 -0.39 22.42
CA LEU A 443 -14.09 0.88 22.43
C LEU A 443 -13.40 1.10 23.79
N GLU A 444 -14.07 0.76 24.89
CA GLU A 444 -13.52 0.93 26.25
C GLU A 444 -12.31 0.01 26.47
N ASN A 445 -12.40 -1.25 26.03
CA ASN A 445 -11.35 -2.25 26.20
C ASN A 445 -10.16 -2.03 25.27
N ASN A 446 -10.36 -1.40 24.10
CA ASN A 446 -9.34 -1.24 23.06
C ASN A 446 -9.00 0.23 22.83
N THR A 447 -8.37 0.86 23.82
CA THR A 447 -7.98 2.29 23.76
C THR A 447 -7.03 2.65 22.61
N LYS A 448 -6.43 1.66 21.94
CA LYS A 448 -5.58 1.82 20.74
C LYS A 448 -6.36 1.79 19.42
N LEU A 449 -7.66 1.50 19.45
CA LEU A 449 -8.48 1.29 18.26
C LEU A 449 -8.50 2.55 17.38
N ARG A 450 -8.14 2.38 16.12
CA ARG A 450 -8.11 3.46 15.12
C ARG A 450 -9.28 3.39 14.17
N GLN A 451 -9.74 2.18 13.87
CA GLN A 451 -10.83 1.93 12.96
C GLN A 451 -11.74 0.83 13.48
N LEU A 452 -13.04 1.11 13.48
CA LEU A 452 -14.11 0.15 13.73
C LEU A 452 -15.14 0.22 12.61
N SER A 453 -15.42 -0.91 11.98
CA SER A 453 -16.49 -1.06 10.99
C SER A 453 -17.44 -2.18 11.40
N LEU A 454 -18.72 -1.84 11.56
CA LEU A 454 -19.83 -2.76 11.89
C LEU A 454 -20.99 -2.52 10.91
N VAL A 455 -20.68 -2.43 9.62
CA VAL A 455 -21.64 -2.04 8.59
C VAL A 455 -22.57 -3.20 8.29
N ASN A 456 -23.87 -2.96 8.14
CA ASN A 456 -24.83 -3.99 7.70
C ASN A 456 -24.92 -5.21 8.64
N ASP A 457 -25.08 -4.96 9.94
CA ASP A 457 -25.08 -5.99 10.98
C ASP A 457 -26.44 -6.22 11.65
N SER A 458 -27.47 -5.39 11.46
CA SER A 458 -28.74 -5.48 12.21
C SER A 458 -28.64 -5.10 13.69
N LEU A 459 -27.55 -4.44 14.12
CA LEU A 459 -27.39 -3.88 15.46
C LEU A 459 -28.51 -2.88 15.76
N ALA A 460 -29.06 -2.91 16.96
CA ALA A 460 -30.26 -2.16 17.33
C ALA A 460 -30.08 -1.42 18.67
N GLY A 461 -31.12 -0.70 19.07
CA GLY A 461 -31.11 0.09 20.29
C GLY A 461 -30.41 1.44 20.11
N PRO A 462 -30.16 2.18 21.20
CA PRO A 462 -29.51 3.48 21.14
C PRO A 462 -28.02 3.35 20.85
N PHE A 463 -27.49 4.26 20.03
CA PHE A 463 -26.05 4.44 19.91
C PHE A 463 -25.52 5.05 21.22
N ARG A 464 -24.68 4.28 21.93
CA ARG A 464 -24.10 4.70 23.21
C ARG A 464 -22.61 4.98 23.04
N LEU A 465 -22.11 5.91 23.83
CA LEU A 465 -20.70 6.28 23.86
C LEU A 465 -19.95 5.52 24.97
N PRO A 466 -18.63 5.31 24.82
CA PRO A 466 -17.79 4.84 25.91
C PRO A 466 -17.75 5.88 27.03
N ILE A 467 -17.51 5.43 28.27
CA ILE A 467 -17.45 6.31 29.46
C ILE A 467 -16.31 7.33 29.37
N HIS A 468 -15.24 7.01 28.64
CA HIS A 468 -14.05 7.84 28.50
C HIS A 468 -13.82 8.27 27.05
N SER A 469 -13.27 9.47 26.87
CA SER A 469 -12.91 10.02 25.56
C SER A 469 -11.90 9.13 24.83
N HIS A 470 -12.24 8.70 23.61
CA HIS A 470 -11.45 7.79 22.79
C HIS A 470 -10.59 8.56 21.77
N LYS A 471 -9.42 9.02 22.22
CA LYS A 471 -8.56 9.96 21.47
C LYS A 471 -7.82 9.38 20.25
N ARG A 472 -7.94 8.08 19.97
CA ARG A 472 -7.25 7.40 18.85
C ARG A 472 -8.17 6.93 17.74
N LEU A 473 -9.49 6.92 17.95
CA LEU A 473 -10.44 6.42 16.96
C LEU A 473 -10.53 7.46 15.85
N GLY A 474 -10.05 7.09 14.66
CA GLY A 474 -10.04 7.93 13.47
C GLY A 474 -11.19 7.62 12.52
N MET A 475 -11.68 6.38 12.52
CA MET A 475 -12.80 5.96 11.68
C MET A 475 -13.78 5.10 12.47
N LEU A 476 -15.05 5.48 12.40
CA LEU A 476 -16.17 4.69 12.90
C LEU A 476 -17.24 4.63 11.82
N ASP A 477 -17.46 3.42 11.28
CA ASP A 477 -18.56 3.14 10.35
C ASP A 477 -19.49 2.11 10.98
N ILE A 478 -20.72 2.54 11.27
CA ILE A 478 -21.79 1.73 11.85
C ILE A 478 -23.08 1.89 11.04
N SER A 479 -22.92 2.20 9.75
CA SER A 479 -24.02 2.40 8.81
C SER A 479 -24.80 1.13 8.51
N ASN A 480 -26.02 1.32 7.99
CA ASN A 480 -26.92 0.24 7.58
C ASN A 480 -27.23 -0.73 8.74
N ASN A 481 -27.69 -0.19 9.86
CA ASN A 481 -28.09 -0.95 11.04
C ASN A 481 -29.52 -0.54 11.47
N ASN A 482 -29.94 -0.98 12.65
CA ASN A 482 -31.24 -0.69 13.24
C ASN A 482 -31.12 0.26 14.46
N PHE A 483 -30.10 1.11 14.52
CA PHE A 483 -29.94 2.06 15.64
C PHE A 483 -31.10 3.04 15.69
N ARG A 484 -31.57 3.33 16.91
CA ARG A 484 -32.73 4.20 17.18
C ARG A 484 -32.42 5.23 18.24
N GLY A 485 -33.31 6.19 18.43
CA GLY A 485 -33.13 7.26 19.41
C GLY A 485 -32.10 8.29 18.93
N HIS A 486 -31.66 9.12 19.86
CA HIS A 486 -30.85 10.30 19.53
C HIS A 486 -29.37 9.95 19.42
N ILE A 487 -28.65 10.70 18.58
CA ILE A 487 -27.18 10.76 18.64
C ILE A 487 -26.81 11.41 19.98
N PRO A 488 -25.94 10.81 20.82
CA PRO A 488 -25.57 11.37 22.12
C PRO A 488 -24.99 12.79 22.02
N LEU A 489 -25.38 13.66 22.95
CA LEU A 489 -25.07 15.09 22.88
C LEU A 489 -23.58 15.38 23.01
N GLU A 490 -22.81 14.51 23.66
CA GLU A 490 -21.38 14.66 23.96
C GLU A 490 -20.48 13.97 22.92
N ILE A 491 -21.03 13.57 21.76
CA ILE A 491 -20.31 12.81 20.72
C ILE A 491 -18.97 13.42 20.32
N GLY A 492 -18.93 14.75 20.14
CA GLY A 492 -17.69 15.45 19.76
C GLY A 492 -16.65 15.55 20.85
N ASP A 493 -17.05 15.46 22.12
CA ASP A 493 -16.14 15.48 23.27
C ASP A 493 -15.55 14.10 23.54
N ILE A 494 -16.34 13.05 23.29
CA ILE A 494 -15.95 11.67 23.53
C ILE A 494 -15.17 11.08 22.34
N LEU A 495 -15.51 11.44 21.10
CA LEU A 495 -14.82 10.95 19.90
C LEU A 495 -14.16 12.09 19.09
N PRO A 496 -13.29 12.93 19.70
CA PRO A 496 -12.80 14.16 19.09
C PRO A 496 -11.84 13.94 17.91
N SER A 497 -11.26 12.73 17.78
CA SER A 497 -10.22 12.41 16.80
C SER A 497 -10.75 11.76 15.52
N LEU A 498 -12.07 11.63 15.37
CA LEU A 498 -12.66 11.04 14.17
C LEU A 498 -12.37 11.91 12.95
N HIS A 499 -11.89 11.27 11.90
CA HIS A 499 -11.76 11.83 10.55
C HIS A 499 -12.88 11.32 9.64
N VAL A 500 -13.41 10.12 9.91
CA VAL A 500 -14.56 9.54 9.21
C VAL A 500 -15.58 9.06 10.23
N PHE A 501 -16.79 9.59 10.15
CA PHE A 501 -17.92 9.10 10.93
C PHE A 501 -19.11 8.83 10.00
N ASN A 502 -19.53 7.57 9.95
CA ASN A 502 -20.67 7.13 9.16
C ASN A 502 -21.64 6.34 10.05
N ILE A 503 -22.85 6.87 10.21
CA ILE A 503 -23.97 6.24 10.93
C ILE A 503 -25.25 6.31 10.08
N SER A 504 -25.07 6.40 8.76
CA SER A 504 -26.16 6.46 7.79
C SER A 504 -27.00 5.18 7.76
N MET A 505 -28.18 5.25 7.13
CA MET A 505 -29.08 4.10 6.95
C MET A 505 -29.43 3.44 8.29
N ASN A 506 -29.92 4.25 9.23
CA ASN A 506 -30.39 3.80 10.54
C ASN A 506 -31.78 4.43 10.81
N ALA A 507 -32.28 4.31 12.04
CA ALA A 507 -33.55 4.90 12.48
C ALA A 507 -33.33 5.93 13.60
N LEU A 508 -32.24 6.70 13.53
CA LEU A 508 -31.91 7.73 14.52
C LEU A 508 -32.83 8.93 14.39
N ASP A 509 -33.23 9.50 15.52
CA ASP A 509 -34.13 10.65 15.61
C ASP A 509 -33.52 11.80 16.43
N GLY A 510 -34.31 12.85 16.69
CA GLY A 510 -33.85 14.04 17.40
C GLY A 510 -32.97 14.94 16.53
N SER A 511 -32.30 15.91 17.16
CA SER A 511 -31.46 16.89 16.47
C SER A 511 -30.01 16.42 16.37
N ILE A 512 -29.29 16.88 15.35
CA ILE A 512 -27.83 16.75 15.26
C ILE A 512 -27.20 17.49 16.46
N PRO A 513 -26.36 16.84 17.29
CA PRO A 513 -25.69 17.49 18.42
C PRO A 513 -24.75 18.63 18.02
N SER A 514 -24.77 19.73 18.77
CA SER A 514 -23.82 20.84 18.55
C SER A 514 -22.37 20.48 18.86
N SER A 515 -22.12 19.45 19.68
CA SER A 515 -20.77 18.98 20.01
C SER A 515 -20.00 18.47 18.80
N PHE A 516 -20.65 18.12 17.68
CA PHE A 516 -19.94 17.80 16.43
C PHE A 516 -18.91 18.88 16.05
N GLY A 517 -19.18 20.15 16.36
CA GLY A 517 -18.22 21.25 16.16
C GLY A 517 -16.89 21.10 16.91
N ASN A 518 -16.78 20.21 17.90
CA ASN A 518 -15.52 19.90 18.60
C ASN A 518 -14.64 18.90 17.83
N MET A 519 -15.14 18.28 16.76
CA MET A 519 -14.42 17.29 15.97
C MET A 519 -13.59 17.94 14.85
N ASN A 520 -12.55 18.68 15.21
CA ASN A 520 -11.75 19.46 14.26
C ASN A 520 -11.04 18.61 13.19
N PHE A 521 -10.89 17.30 13.42
CA PHE A 521 -10.25 16.36 12.49
C PHE A 521 -11.22 15.75 11.47
N LEU A 522 -12.53 15.96 11.63
CA LEU A 522 -13.57 15.32 10.84
C LEU A 522 -13.48 15.76 9.37
N ARG A 523 -13.29 14.79 8.47
CA ARG A 523 -13.24 14.98 7.01
C ARG A 523 -14.52 14.49 6.34
N ILE A 524 -15.09 13.37 6.82
CA ILE A 524 -16.32 12.79 6.28
C ILE A 524 -17.32 12.60 7.42
N LEU A 525 -18.49 13.20 7.27
CA LEU A 525 -19.65 13.00 8.13
C LEU A 525 -20.84 12.54 7.29
N ASP A 526 -21.29 11.31 7.51
CA ASP A 526 -22.49 10.77 6.87
C ASP A 526 -23.54 10.37 7.92
N LEU A 527 -24.62 11.16 7.95
CA LEU A 527 -25.81 10.97 8.77
C LEU A 527 -27.05 10.66 7.92
N SER A 528 -26.87 10.38 6.63
CA SER A 528 -27.96 10.25 5.67
C SER A 528 -28.89 9.09 5.98
N ASN A 529 -30.11 9.14 5.44
CA ASN A 529 -31.09 8.04 5.54
C ASN A 529 -31.38 7.68 7.02
N ASN A 530 -31.77 8.69 7.79
CA ASN A 530 -32.20 8.57 9.19
C ASN A 530 -33.52 9.36 9.39
N GLN A 531 -33.94 9.58 10.63
CA GLN A 531 -35.14 10.35 11.00
C GLN A 531 -34.75 11.63 11.76
N LEU A 532 -33.56 12.20 11.48
CA LEU A 532 -33.06 13.39 12.17
C LEU A 532 -33.93 14.60 11.86
N THR A 533 -34.12 15.46 12.86
CA THR A 533 -34.97 16.67 12.82
C THR A 533 -34.20 17.90 13.30
N GLY A 534 -34.86 19.07 13.28
CA GLY A 534 -34.23 20.31 13.72
C GLY A 534 -33.34 20.93 12.63
N GLU A 535 -32.44 21.81 13.04
CA GLU A 535 -31.55 22.55 12.13
C GLU A 535 -30.14 21.96 12.13
N ILE A 536 -29.32 22.31 11.14
CA ILE A 536 -27.88 22.02 11.16
C ILE A 536 -27.24 22.91 12.24
N PRO A 537 -26.55 22.36 13.26
CA PRO A 537 -25.97 23.17 14.31
C PRO A 537 -24.92 24.13 13.77
N GLU A 538 -25.04 25.42 14.12
CA GLU A 538 -24.04 26.43 13.72
C GLU A 538 -22.63 26.01 14.13
N HIS A 539 -22.47 25.42 15.31
CA HIS A 539 -21.18 24.98 15.82
C HIS A 539 -20.51 23.90 14.94
N LEU A 540 -21.28 23.00 14.32
CA LEU A 540 -20.76 22.02 13.36
C LEU A 540 -20.15 22.75 12.14
N ALA A 541 -20.88 23.71 11.60
CA ALA A 541 -20.46 24.48 10.42
C ALA A 541 -19.31 25.47 10.69
N VAL A 542 -19.01 25.77 11.95
CA VAL A 542 -17.91 26.64 12.38
C VAL A 542 -16.67 25.82 12.76
N GLY A 543 -16.86 24.71 13.48
CA GLY A 543 -15.79 23.97 14.13
C GLY A 543 -15.17 22.85 13.31
N CYS A 544 -15.93 22.19 12.42
CA CYS A 544 -15.43 21.09 11.57
C CYS A 544 -14.62 21.62 10.36
N VAL A 545 -13.59 22.43 10.58
CA VAL A 545 -12.86 23.16 9.53
C VAL A 545 -12.17 22.28 8.49
N ASN A 546 -11.93 21.00 8.78
CA ASN A 546 -11.34 20.02 7.87
C ASN A 546 -12.38 19.17 7.12
N LEU A 547 -13.67 19.49 7.24
CA LEU A 547 -14.74 18.70 6.62
C LEU A 547 -14.69 18.83 5.09
N GLU A 548 -14.59 17.70 4.42
CA GLU A 548 -14.55 17.55 2.97
C GLU A 548 -15.89 17.03 2.43
N SER A 549 -16.58 16.18 3.17
CA SER A 549 -17.88 15.63 2.78
C SER A 549 -18.88 15.71 3.93
N LEU A 550 -20.00 16.39 3.69
CA LEU A 550 -21.14 16.46 4.61
C LEU A 550 -22.38 15.87 3.92
N VAL A 551 -22.80 14.70 4.39
CA VAL A 551 -23.94 13.96 3.86
C VAL A 551 -25.05 13.87 4.91
N LEU A 552 -26.12 14.63 4.69
CA LEU A 552 -27.28 14.73 5.59
C LEU A 552 -28.60 14.37 4.87
N SER A 553 -28.49 13.77 3.68
CA SER A 553 -29.64 13.52 2.82
C SER A 553 -30.64 12.54 3.41
N ASN A 554 -31.89 12.61 2.95
CA ASN A 554 -33.00 11.77 3.36
C ASN A 554 -33.20 11.73 4.88
N ASN A 555 -33.48 12.91 5.45
CA ASN A 555 -33.82 13.12 6.86
C ASN A 555 -35.07 14.03 6.96
N SER A 556 -35.38 14.53 8.16
CA SER A 556 -36.43 15.52 8.41
C SER A 556 -35.85 16.84 8.93
N LEU A 557 -34.64 17.22 8.48
CA LEU A 557 -34.00 18.48 8.85
C LEU A 557 -34.77 19.66 8.24
N LYS A 558 -34.77 20.80 8.93
CA LYS A 558 -35.55 22.00 8.59
C LYS A 558 -34.78 23.28 8.90
N GLY A 559 -35.40 24.42 8.62
CA GLY A 559 -34.80 25.74 8.85
C GLY A 559 -33.89 26.16 7.70
N HIS A 560 -33.02 27.13 7.96
CA HIS A 560 -32.01 27.58 6.99
C HIS A 560 -30.79 26.65 7.01
N MET A 561 -30.13 26.47 5.85
CA MET A 561 -28.99 25.56 5.72
C MET A 561 -27.80 25.95 6.62
N PHE A 562 -27.32 27.20 6.53
CA PHE A 562 -26.13 27.65 7.27
C PHE A 562 -26.24 29.11 7.71
N SER A 563 -25.67 29.42 8.87
CA SER A 563 -25.54 30.78 9.40
C SER A 563 -24.41 31.56 8.70
N ARG A 564 -24.24 32.83 9.09
CA ARG A 564 -23.17 33.71 8.58
C ARG A 564 -21.77 33.31 9.06
N ASN A 565 -21.66 32.57 10.16
CA ASN A 565 -20.37 32.19 10.76
C ASN A 565 -19.76 30.92 10.14
N PHE A 566 -20.40 30.37 9.11
CA PHE A 566 -19.92 29.20 8.34
C PHE A 566 -18.43 29.28 7.97
N ASN A 567 -17.73 28.17 8.19
CA ASN A 567 -16.28 28.04 8.03
C ASN A 567 -15.81 26.66 7.51
N LEU A 568 -16.58 26.02 6.62
CA LEU A 568 -16.19 24.74 6.00
C LEU A 568 -15.49 24.99 4.65
N ALA A 569 -14.34 25.66 4.65
CA ALA A 569 -13.64 26.06 3.42
C ALA A 569 -13.11 24.87 2.59
N ASN A 570 -12.86 23.72 3.24
CA ASN A 570 -12.36 22.50 2.60
C ASN A 570 -13.47 21.61 2.01
N LEU A 571 -14.74 22.02 2.10
CA LEU A 571 -15.86 21.19 1.68
C LEU A 571 -15.83 20.94 0.17
N MET A 572 -15.80 19.67 -0.20
CA MET A 572 -15.81 19.16 -1.58
C MET A 572 -17.19 18.62 -1.99
N SER A 573 -17.92 18.01 -1.05
CA SER A 573 -19.25 17.46 -1.30
C SER A 573 -20.24 17.90 -0.22
N LEU A 574 -21.39 18.44 -0.65
CA LEU A 574 -22.50 18.78 0.22
C LEU A 574 -23.79 18.13 -0.29
N GLN A 575 -24.31 17.18 0.49
CA GLN A 575 -25.52 16.42 0.18
C GLN A 575 -26.60 16.66 1.23
N LEU A 576 -27.62 17.45 0.87
CA LEU A 576 -28.75 17.82 1.73
C LEU A 576 -30.11 17.40 1.16
N GLU A 577 -30.11 16.60 0.09
CA GLU A 577 -31.31 16.23 -0.63
C GLU A 577 -32.32 15.46 0.23
N GLY A 578 -33.62 15.63 -0.04
CA GLY A 578 -34.67 14.92 0.70
C GLY A 578 -34.80 15.38 2.16
N ASN A 579 -34.91 16.70 2.37
CA ASN A 579 -35.12 17.34 3.67
C ASN A 579 -36.20 18.45 3.55
N HIS A 580 -36.36 19.27 4.60
CA HIS A 580 -37.32 20.39 4.65
C HIS A 580 -36.62 21.75 4.80
N PHE A 581 -35.44 21.92 4.20
CA PHE A 581 -34.72 23.20 4.26
C PHE A 581 -35.49 24.32 3.54
N ILE A 582 -35.50 25.52 4.13
CA ILE A 582 -36.23 26.70 3.65
C ILE A 582 -35.31 27.90 3.41
N GLY A 583 -35.85 28.93 2.76
CA GLY A 583 -35.14 30.17 2.47
C GLY A 583 -34.24 30.06 1.24
N GLU A 584 -33.33 31.02 1.08
CA GLU A 584 -32.42 31.08 -0.06
C GLU A 584 -31.19 30.19 0.13
N ILE A 585 -30.54 29.83 -0.99
CA ILE A 585 -29.23 29.16 -0.96
C ILE A 585 -28.23 30.12 -0.31
N SER A 586 -27.70 29.72 0.86
CA SER A 586 -26.92 30.61 1.73
C SER A 586 -25.64 31.14 1.06
N GLN A 587 -25.46 32.46 1.06
CA GLN A 587 -24.26 33.15 0.58
C GLN A 587 -22.97 32.61 1.23
N SER A 588 -23.06 32.07 2.45
CA SER A 588 -21.94 31.47 3.17
C SER A 588 -21.20 30.38 2.39
N LEU A 589 -21.90 29.66 1.49
CA LEU A 589 -21.32 28.61 0.66
C LEU A 589 -20.35 29.14 -0.42
N SER A 590 -20.34 30.46 -0.70
CA SER A 590 -19.36 31.05 -1.60
C SER A 590 -17.92 30.95 -1.09
N LYS A 591 -17.72 30.55 0.17
CA LYS A 591 -16.40 30.28 0.77
C LYS A 591 -15.84 28.90 0.43
N CYS A 592 -16.67 27.97 -0.06
CA CYS A 592 -16.26 26.59 -0.37
C CYS A 592 -15.59 26.51 -1.74
N SER A 593 -14.42 27.11 -1.91
CA SER A 593 -13.70 27.12 -3.21
C SER A 593 -13.32 25.71 -3.72
N SER A 594 -13.32 24.72 -2.82
CA SER A 594 -13.04 23.32 -3.13
C SER A 594 -14.29 22.51 -3.50
N LEU A 595 -15.48 23.11 -3.53
CA LEU A 595 -16.74 22.38 -3.74
C LEU A 595 -16.82 21.80 -5.16
N GLU A 596 -17.04 20.49 -5.24
CA GLU A 596 -17.18 19.72 -6.48
C GLU A 596 -18.63 19.27 -6.69
N GLY A 597 -19.36 18.97 -5.62
CA GLY A 597 -20.74 18.50 -5.69
C GLY A 597 -21.68 19.20 -4.71
N LEU A 598 -22.79 19.72 -5.22
CA LEU A 598 -23.87 20.36 -4.46
C LEU A 598 -25.22 19.71 -4.78
N PHE A 599 -25.78 18.99 -3.80
CA PHE A 599 -27.03 18.25 -3.93
C PHE A 599 -28.07 18.78 -2.94
N LEU A 600 -29.08 19.49 -3.46
CA LEU A 600 -30.12 20.18 -2.69
C LEU A 600 -31.54 19.77 -3.12
N ASN A 601 -31.69 18.73 -3.93
CA ASN A 601 -32.99 18.33 -4.47
C ASN A 601 -33.98 17.89 -3.39
N ASN A 602 -35.28 17.98 -3.69
CA ASN A 602 -36.36 17.60 -2.78
C ASN A 602 -36.25 18.35 -1.43
N ASN A 603 -36.32 19.68 -1.49
CA ASN A 603 -36.35 20.57 -0.34
C ASN A 603 -37.41 21.68 -0.57
N ASN A 604 -37.48 22.67 0.33
CA ASN A 604 -38.39 23.80 0.25
C ASN A 604 -37.60 25.13 0.09
N LEU A 605 -36.45 25.08 -0.60
CA LEU A 605 -35.61 26.25 -0.87
C LEU A 605 -36.31 27.19 -1.86
N SER A 606 -36.09 28.49 -1.72
CA SER A 606 -36.77 29.54 -2.47
C SER A 606 -35.80 30.64 -2.91
N GLY A 607 -36.28 31.60 -3.70
CA GLY A 607 -35.45 32.68 -4.23
C GLY A 607 -34.63 32.25 -5.45
N LYS A 608 -33.62 33.04 -5.81
CA LYS A 608 -32.86 32.85 -7.05
C LYS A 608 -31.66 31.94 -6.85
N ILE A 609 -31.23 31.28 -7.92
CA ILE A 609 -29.92 30.62 -7.98
C ILE A 609 -28.84 31.71 -7.86
N PRO A 610 -27.95 31.67 -6.85
CA PRO A 610 -26.99 32.74 -6.65
C PRO A 610 -25.89 32.77 -7.71
N ARG A 611 -25.46 33.97 -8.11
CA ARG A 611 -24.40 34.19 -9.12
C ARG A 611 -23.04 33.64 -8.69
N TRP A 612 -22.72 33.73 -7.39
CA TRP A 612 -21.44 33.27 -6.84
C TRP A 612 -21.20 31.77 -7.00
N LEU A 613 -22.23 30.97 -7.33
CA LEU A 613 -22.02 29.56 -7.68
C LEU A 613 -21.14 29.41 -8.93
N GLY A 614 -21.18 30.37 -9.87
CA GLY A 614 -20.28 30.38 -11.02
C GLY A 614 -18.81 30.64 -10.67
N ASP A 615 -18.54 31.22 -9.50
CA ASP A 615 -17.17 31.47 -9.02
C ASP A 615 -16.53 30.21 -8.42
N LEU A 616 -17.30 29.15 -8.16
CA LEU A 616 -16.81 27.88 -7.61
C LEU A 616 -16.33 26.97 -8.75
N THR A 617 -15.19 27.31 -9.35
CA THR A 617 -14.66 26.69 -10.58
C THR A 617 -14.35 25.19 -10.50
N ARG A 618 -14.43 24.58 -9.32
CA ARG A 618 -14.29 23.12 -9.11
C ARG A 618 -15.60 22.35 -9.17
N LEU A 619 -16.74 23.04 -9.22
CA LEU A 619 -18.06 22.40 -9.30
C LEU A 619 -18.19 21.57 -10.57
N GLN A 620 -18.57 20.31 -10.36
CA GLN A 620 -18.88 19.31 -11.38
C GLN A 620 -20.37 18.90 -11.33
N TYR A 621 -20.97 18.94 -10.14
CA TYR A 621 -22.34 18.49 -9.93
C TYR A 621 -23.17 19.54 -9.20
N ILE A 622 -24.25 19.97 -9.84
CA ILE A 622 -25.25 20.87 -9.26
C ILE A 622 -26.63 20.23 -9.42
N ILE A 623 -27.16 19.65 -8.35
CA ILE A 623 -28.43 18.90 -8.37
C ILE A 623 -29.42 19.55 -7.42
N MET A 624 -30.42 20.28 -7.94
CA MET A 624 -31.43 20.96 -7.10
C MET A 624 -32.91 20.85 -7.55
N PRO A 625 -33.37 19.84 -8.31
CA PRO A 625 -34.79 19.72 -8.66
C PRO A 625 -35.71 19.61 -7.42
N ASN A 626 -37.00 19.90 -7.60
CA ASN A 626 -38.02 19.82 -6.55
C ASN A 626 -37.70 20.76 -5.37
N ASN A 627 -37.68 22.06 -5.68
CA ASN A 627 -37.60 23.20 -4.77
C ASN A 627 -38.53 24.32 -5.29
N HIS A 628 -38.53 25.48 -4.64
CA HIS A 628 -39.24 26.71 -5.05
C HIS A 628 -38.28 27.79 -5.60
N LEU A 629 -37.19 27.38 -6.25
CA LEU A 629 -36.23 28.31 -6.86
C LEU A 629 -36.85 28.99 -8.09
N GLU A 630 -36.55 30.29 -8.27
CA GLU A 630 -37.10 31.13 -9.32
C GLU A 630 -36.03 31.98 -10.04
N GLY A 631 -36.43 32.64 -11.13
CA GLY A 631 -35.54 33.52 -11.89
C GLY A 631 -34.67 32.78 -12.92
N PRO A 632 -33.76 33.52 -13.61
CA PRO A 632 -32.92 32.95 -14.65
C PRO A 632 -31.74 32.17 -14.08
N ILE A 633 -31.19 31.26 -14.88
CA ILE A 633 -29.89 30.63 -14.61
C ILE A 633 -28.80 31.73 -14.69
N PRO A 634 -27.92 31.86 -13.69
CA PRO A 634 -26.82 32.83 -13.71
C PRO A 634 -25.90 32.64 -14.92
N VAL A 635 -25.52 33.72 -15.60
CA VAL A 635 -24.58 33.68 -16.75
C VAL A 635 -23.18 33.25 -16.31
N GLU A 636 -22.87 33.43 -15.03
CA GLU A 636 -21.62 33.03 -14.39
C GLU A 636 -21.41 31.51 -14.46
N PHE A 637 -22.45 30.70 -14.68
CA PHE A 637 -22.30 29.25 -14.88
C PHE A 637 -21.51 28.92 -16.16
N CYS A 638 -21.42 29.84 -17.13
CA CYS A 638 -20.57 29.66 -18.30
C CYS A 638 -19.06 29.63 -17.97
N GLN A 639 -18.66 29.93 -16.73
CA GLN A 639 -17.27 29.85 -16.25
C GLN A 639 -16.92 28.49 -15.63
N LEU A 640 -17.91 27.62 -15.45
CA LEU A 640 -17.74 26.30 -14.84
C LEU A 640 -17.35 25.28 -15.92
N ASP A 641 -16.05 25.23 -16.26
CA ASP A 641 -15.51 24.34 -17.30
C ASP A 641 -15.69 22.83 -16.98
N LEU A 642 -15.95 22.49 -15.72
CA LEU A 642 -16.10 21.12 -15.22
C LEU A 642 -17.57 20.68 -15.05
N LEU A 643 -18.54 21.56 -15.27
CA LEU A 643 -19.98 21.33 -15.04
C LEU A 643 -20.68 20.57 -16.17
#